data_AF-A0A2M3ZDU9-F1
#
_entry.id   AF-A0A2M3ZDU9-F1
#
_cell.length_a   1.000
_cell.length_b   1.000
_cell.length_c   1.000
_cell.angle_alpha   90.00
_cell.angle_beta   90.00
_cell.angle_gamma   90.00
#
_symmetry.space_group_name_H-M   'P 1'
#
loop_
_entity.id
_entity.type
_entity.pdbx_description
1 polymer ?
#
loop_
_entity_poly.entity_id
_entity_poly.type
_entity_poly.pdbx_seq_one_letter_code
_entity_poly.pdbx_strand_id
1 'polypeptide(L)'
;MLGFRVAILVSLLSSFHALELTDRGVDRYELEPRLTEHLNRFASASNVEESLNYGQMVVEKSIRAEGAIVGGRDRKINRGGVAYAQLIDGYPTPDTERQDRLAGTVLRASSYFVNRYCASWAIPSYECGLFLSGIALPESSPLYARCRSLIEAKEHNDQYRRLLPAVYDDGIYSFRRSVTGQELPSARVVSSKFHSRTGADDNDPGRHTAALVQWSQFIEHDLAKTTVQTMHDGADIECCTMEHGPLLPRYRHPAACAPIPVPVDDPFYREHRATCLNYVRSARSLGDSCQLGPANQLNAATAHLDLSQLYGSTVNESMVQRTHQGGRLRSQQYDSLDYLPDGSASLCVTDEQLETICYSSGDSRVNVNPYVTLLHTLFLRSHNRLAKHLALVAPQHWTDEQLFTVARLVNTRVYRKIVREWLTTITGSGGTRSTLDQDPQPDQTAQQRVSNEFATAAIRFYHTMMPGTVGNVPLQTLFYRPKDLRKRDYFRQLIDSVLHQSAMALDTAYVDEVAHLLFGSVSRQIGLDVLALDIQRGRDHGLARYVDYYALCNGGDRIDDWNQLESVMRPDDLAILRSTYARVEDVDLIVGGVAERPKATAAGVGAIVGPTFSCLIREQIERSLTEEKGQAGAEIDVLVDGMLKDYGAARFMCDTAPVDRVQRDIFRLPSPVDNPSLDCSQLPSLDLTRLVQALDVAAGGWPQLRRRMDHASA
;
A
#
# COMPACT_ATOMS: atom_id res chain seq x y z
N MET A 1 69.85 -22.91 -28.33
CA MET A 1 70.51 -22.98 -27.01
C MET A 1 70.58 -21.59 -26.41
N LEU A 2 69.75 -21.38 -25.37
CA LEU A 2 69.93 -20.54 -24.19
C LEU A 2 70.60 -19.15 -24.35
N GLY A 3 70.05 -18.03 -23.87
CA GLY A 3 68.99 -17.84 -22.88
C GLY A 3 69.31 -16.57 -22.08
N PHE A 4 68.28 -16.02 -21.41
CA PHE A 4 68.33 -15.03 -20.34
C PHE A 4 68.42 -13.52 -20.69
N ARG A 5 67.28 -12.86 -20.37
CA ARG A 5 67.12 -11.50 -19.82
C ARG A 5 67.28 -10.32 -20.79
N VAL A 6 66.17 -9.69 -21.19
CA VAL A 6 65.57 -8.51 -20.53
C VAL A 6 64.15 -8.33 -21.07
N ALA A 7 63.14 -8.74 -20.29
CA ALA A 7 61.72 -8.45 -20.52
C ALA A 7 61.04 -8.32 -19.15
N ILE A 8 61.37 -7.27 -18.39
CA ILE A 8 60.67 -6.86 -17.17
C ILE A 8 60.89 -5.34 -17.05
N LEU A 9 59.92 -4.52 -17.48
CA LEU A 9 59.61 -3.20 -16.89
C LEU A 9 58.48 -2.42 -17.61
N VAL A 10 57.40 -3.08 -18.08
CA VAL A 10 56.13 -2.39 -18.38
C VAL A 10 54.96 -3.37 -18.14
N SER A 11 54.68 -3.69 -16.87
CA SER A 11 53.46 -4.45 -16.49
C SER A 11 53.13 -4.35 -14.98
N LEU A 12 53.45 -3.23 -14.33
CA LEU A 12 53.13 -2.97 -12.93
C LEU A 12 52.52 -1.58 -12.83
N LEU A 13 51.21 -1.47 -13.09
CA LEU A 13 50.28 -0.41 -12.62
C LEU A 13 48.89 -0.64 -13.28
N SER A 14 48.32 -1.83 -13.12
CA SER A 14 46.92 -2.11 -13.45
C SER A 14 46.48 -3.38 -12.72
N SER A 15 46.44 -3.29 -11.39
CA SER A 15 45.87 -4.32 -10.51
C SER A 15 44.86 -3.63 -9.60
N PHE A 16 43.81 -3.07 -10.19
CA PHE A 16 42.55 -2.90 -9.48
C PHE A 16 42.06 -4.32 -9.17
N HIS A 17 42.15 -4.71 -7.90
CA HIS A 17 41.46 -5.90 -7.40
C HIS A 17 39.95 -5.64 -7.47
N ALA A 18 39.36 -5.93 -8.63
CA ALA A 18 38.00 -6.42 -8.66
C ALA A 18 38.08 -7.85 -8.14
N LEU A 19 37.86 -8.02 -6.83
CA LEU A 19 37.64 -9.35 -6.27
C LEU A 19 36.31 -9.85 -6.84
N GLU A 20 36.41 -10.79 -7.78
CA GLU A 20 35.35 -11.71 -8.15
C GLU A 20 34.82 -12.38 -6.86
N LEU A 21 33.72 -11.85 -6.33
CA LEU A 21 32.86 -12.57 -5.40
C LEU A 21 31.97 -13.50 -6.23
N THR A 22 32.59 -14.53 -6.81
CA THR A 22 31.87 -15.72 -7.26
C THR A 22 31.51 -16.55 -6.04
N ASP A 23 30.20 -16.81 -5.90
CA ASP A 23 29.66 -18.07 -5.43
C ASP A 23 30.20 -18.59 -4.08
N ARG A 24 29.85 -17.88 -3.01
CA ARG A 24 29.59 -18.55 -1.72
C ARG A 24 28.12 -18.39 -1.45
N GLY A 25 27.43 -19.48 -1.16
CA GLY A 25 26.02 -19.53 -0.75
C GLY A 25 25.75 -18.84 0.60
N VAL A 26 26.23 -17.61 0.75
CA VAL A 26 25.81 -16.66 1.78
C VAL A 26 24.57 -15.99 1.19
N ASP A 27 23.46 -16.10 1.89
CA ASP A 27 22.27 -15.33 1.56
C ASP A 27 22.67 -13.85 1.48
N ARG A 28 22.35 -13.14 0.38
CA ARG A 28 22.69 -11.72 0.20
C ARG A 28 22.05 -10.86 1.30
N TYR A 29 21.13 -11.43 2.06
CA TYR A 29 20.42 -10.81 3.17
C TYR A 29 21.01 -11.15 4.55
N GLU A 30 22.11 -11.91 4.60
CA GLU A 30 22.85 -12.23 5.82
C GLU A 30 24.24 -11.60 5.83
N LEU A 31 24.68 -11.14 7.00
CA LEU A 31 26.02 -10.57 7.18
C LEU A 31 27.04 -11.67 7.48
N GLU A 32 28.20 -11.60 6.82
CA GLU A 32 29.31 -12.48 7.15
C GLU A 32 29.74 -12.26 8.62
N PRO A 33 29.87 -13.32 9.45
CA PRO A 33 30.19 -13.18 10.88
C PRO A 33 31.46 -12.37 11.17
N ARG A 34 32.48 -12.47 10.31
CA ARG A 34 33.74 -11.71 10.45
C ARG A 34 33.53 -10.21 10.21
N LEU A 35 32.70 -9.86 9.24
CA LEU A 35 32.34 -8.47 8.98
C LEU A 35 31.55 -7.90 10.17
N THR A 36 30.63 -8.68 10.73
CA THR A 36 29.88 -8.29 11.94
C THR A 36 30.81 -8.00 13.13
N GLU A 37 31.81 -8.84 13.38
CA GLU A 37 32.81 -8.58 14.43
C GLU A 37 33.61 -7.30 14.17
N HIS A 38 33.94 -7.02 12.92
CA HIS A 38 34.62 -5.79 12.54
C HIS A 38 33.73 -4.56 12.75
N LEU A 39 32.48 -4.61 12.30
CA LEU A 39 31.50 -3.53 12.47
C LEU A 39 31.15 -3.25 13.93
N ASN A 40 31.11 -4.29 14.78
CA ASN A 40 30.93 -4.14 16.24
C ASN A 40 32.01 -3.27 16.88
N ARG A 41 33.26 -3.30 16.36
CA ARG A 41 34.33 -2.42 16.87
C ARG A 41 34.12 -0.96 16.48
N PHE A 42 33.46 -0.69 15.35
CA PHE A 42 33.10 0.66 14.94
C PHE A 42 31.85 1.17 15.65
N ALA A 43 30.90 0.30 15.99
CA ALA A 43 29.68 0.64 16.74
C ALA A 43 29.92 0.87 18.24
N SER A 44 31.03 1.51 18.61
CA SER A 44 31.26 1.94 19.99
C SER A 44 30.23 2.99 20.41
N ALA A 45 29.90 3.04 21.71
CA ALA A 45 28.94 4.02 22.26
C ALA A 45 29.29 5.47 21.85
N SER A 46 30.59 5.82 21.85
CA SER A 46 31.05 7.15 21.44
C SER A 46 30.81 7.45 19.96
N ASN A 47 31.02 6.48 19.06
CA ASN A 47 30.81 6.68 17.63
C ASN A 47 29.32 6.75 17.28
N VAL A 48 28.49 5.96 17.96
CA VAL A 48 27.04 6.04 17.85
C VAL A 48 26.56 7.42 18.35
N GLU A 49 27.03 7.88 19.51
CA GLU A 49 26.69 9.20 20.05
C GLU A 49 27.14 10.34 19.11
N GLU A 50 28.35 10.27 18.56
CA GLU A 50 28.83 11.22 17.54
C GLU A 50 27.88 11.27 16.34
N SER A 51 27.44 10.11 15.86
CA SER A 51 26.51 9.99 14.73
C SER A 51 25.16 10.63 15.05
N LEU A 52 24.65 10.45 16.27
CA LEU A 52 23.39 11.04 16.71
C LEU A 52 23.47 12.56 16.83
N ASN A 53 24.56 13.07 17.39
CA ASN A 53 24.81 14.51 17.50
C ASN A 53 24.91 15.14 16.10
N TYR A 54 25.57 14.48 15.16
CA TYR A 54 25.61 14.92 13.76
C TYR A 54 24.21 14.92 13.13
N GLY A 55 23.44 13.85 13.32
CA GLY A 55 22.06 13.75 12.82
C GLY A 55 21.18 14.89 13.30
N GLN A 56 21.22 15.20 14.60
CA GLN A 56 20.50 16.33 15.20
C GLN A 56 20.93 17.66 14.60
N MET A 57 22.24 17.93 14.53
CA MET A 57 22.77 19.16 13.94
C MET A 57 22.29 19.36 12.48
N VAL A 58 22.23 18.28 11.68
CA VAL A 58 21.77 18.36 10.28
C VAL A 58 20.29 18.72 10.21
N VAL A 59 19.45 18.12 11.06
CA VAL A 59 18.01 18.42 11.10
C VAL A 59 17.77 19.86 11.60
N GLU A 60 18.49 20.32 12.61
CA GLU A 60 18.39 21.72 13.07
C GLU A 60 18.75 22.73 11.97
N LYS A 61 19.70 22.39 11.10
CA LYS A 61 20.02 23.19 9.91
C LYS A 61 18.92 23.11 8.85
N SER A 62 18.24 21.98 8.69
CA SER A 62 17.15 21.84 7.71
C SER A 62 15.93 22.68 8.07
N ILE A 63 15.60 22.82 9.36
CA ILE A 63 14.50 23.66 9.85
C ILE A 63 14.59 25.09 9.29
N ARG A 64 15.79 25.69 9.28
CA ARG A 64 15.98 27.05 8.74
C ARG A 64 15.77 27.10 7.22
N ALA A 65 16.23 26.08 6.50
CA ALA A 65 16.06 25.99 5.06
C ALA A 65 14.58 25.80 4.69
N GLU A 66 13.86 24.97 5.45
CA GLU A 66 12.42 24.78 5.31
C GLU A 66 11.65 26.06 5.59
N GLY A 67 12.00 26.80 6.65
CA GLY A 67 11.40 28.11 6.93
C GLY A 67 11.59 29.11 5.77
N ALA A 68 12.74 29.07 5.09
CA ALA A 68 12.98 29.88 3.90
C ALA A 68 12.16 29.41 2.68
N ILE A 69 11.95 28.10 2.51
CA ILE A 69 11.07 27.54 1.47
C ILE A 69 9.62 27.98 1.71
N VAL A 70 9.13 27.84 2.95
CA VAL A 70 7.78 28.23 3.34
C VAL A 70 7.57 29.74 3.17
N GLY A 71 8.48 30.56 3.71
CA GLY A 71 8.40 32.02 3.60
C GLY A 71 8.60 32.57 2.19
N GLY A 72 9.25 31.79 1.31
CA GLY A 72 9.46 32.14 -0.10
C GLY A 72 8.33 31.71 -1.04
N ARG A 73 7.37 30.90 -0.57
CA ARG A 73 6.22 30.45 -1.35
C ARG A 73 4.99 31.26 -0.96
N ASP A 74 4.43 31.97 -1.93
CA ASP A 74 3.20 32.76 -1.76
C ASP A 74 1.92 31.89 -1.71
N ARG A 75 2.03 30.55 -1.81
CA ARG A 75 0.87 29.64 -1.93
C ARG A 75 1.06 28.33 -1.18
N LYS A 76 0.08 28.00 -0.33
CA LYS A 76 -0.23 26.63 0.11
C LYS A 76 -0.51 25.77 -1.13
N ILE A 77 -0.35 24.44 -1.05
CA ILE A 77 -0.69 23.54 -2.15
C ILE A 77 -2.09 23.88 -2.68
N ASN A 78 -2.21 24.06 -4.01
CA ASN A 78 -3.45 24.52 -4.60
C ASN A 78 -4.50 23.42 -4.53
N ARG A 79 -5.57 23.66 -3.77
CA ARG A 79 -6.79 22.84 -3.79
C ARG A 79 -7.32 22.83 -5.22
N GLY A 80 -7.26 21.69 -5.91
CA GLY A 80 -7.47 21.66 -7.37
C GLY A 80 -6.45 20.85 -8.15
N GLY A 81 -5.19 20.84 -7.68
CA GLY A 81 -4.06 20.30 -8.42
C GLY A 81 -3.74 18.83 -8.14
N VAL A 82 -2.92 18.25 -9.01
CA VAL A 82 -2.42 16.86 -8.89
C VAL A 82 -1.66 16.63 -7.57
N ALA A 83 -0.89 17.63 -7.12
CA ALA A 83 -0.14 17.55 -5.86
C ALA A 83 -1.07 17.50 -4.64
N TYR A 84 -2.22 18.18 -4.71
CA TYR A 84 -3.21 18.16 -3.63
C TYR A 84 -3.91 16.81 -3.53
N ALA A 85 -4.30 16.22 -4.67
CA ALA A 85 -4.88 14.88 -4.68
C ALA A 85 -3.90 13.83 -4.13
N GLN A 86 -2.63 13.88 -4.52
CA GLN A 86 -1.59 13.03 -3.92
C GLN A 86 -1.42 13.24 -2.42
N LEU A 87 -1.56 14.49 -1.93
CA LEU A 87 -1.50 14.78 -0.50
C LEU A 87 -2.68 14.14 0.25
N ILE A 88 -3.90 14.20 -0.28
CA ILE A 88 -5.07 13.55 0.34
C ILE A 88 -4.86 12.04 0.43
N ASP A 89 -4.24 11.45 -0.60
CA ASP A 89 -3.96 10.02 -0.65
C ASP A 89 -3.03 9.56 0.49
N GLY A 90 -1.97 10.33 0.76
CA GLY A 90 -1.02 10.07 1.85
C GLY A 90 -1.18 10.98 3.06
N TYR A 91 -2.41 11.44 3.36
CA TYR A 91 -2.67 12.55 4.30
C TYR A 91 -2.00 12.33 5.67
N PRO A 92 -1.03 13.18 6.07
CA PRO A 92 -0.33 13.05 7.34
C PRO A 92 -1.19 13.52 8.52
N THR A 93 -1.02 12.85 9.67
CA THR A 93 -1.58 13.29 10.96
C THR A 93 -0.47 13.86 11.86
N PRO A 94 -0.80 14.69 12.86
CA PRO A 94 0.20 15.25 13.78
C PRO A 94 1.11 14.20 14.44
N ASP A 95 0.62 12.98 14.62
CA ASP A 95 1.38 11.88 15.22
C ASP A 95 2.41 11.33 14.21
N THR A 96 1.97 11.08 12.97
CA THR A 96 2.86 10.64 11.89
C THR A 96 3.93 11.69 11.55
N GLU A 97 3.61 12.98 11.65
CA GLU A 97 4.58 14.07 11.46
C GLU A 97 5.63 14.12 12.57
N ARG A 98 5.24 13.87 13.84
CA ARG A 98 6.20 13.80 14.95
C ARG A 98 7.13 12.61 14.78
N GLN A 99 6.59 11.48 14.36
CA GLN A 99 7.36 10.27 14.08
C GLN A 99 8.34 10.45 12.92
N ASP A 100 7.90 10.98 11.77
CA ASP A 100 8.76 11.19 10.61
C ASP A 100 9.94 12.13 10.91
N ARG A 101 9.70 13.19 11.68
CA ARG A 101 10.75 14.14 12.11
C ARG A 101 11.80 13.44 12.96
N LEU A 102 11.38 12.60 13.90
CA LEU A 102 12.31 11.87 14.75
C LEU A 102 13.06 10.79 13.95
N ALA A 103 12.36 10.04 13.09
CA ALA A 103 12.96 9.07 12.17
C ALA A 103 13.98 9.75 11.22
N GLY A 104 13.72 10.99 10.80
CA GLY A 104 14.67 11.75 10.00
C GLY A 104 16.00 12.02 10.70
N THR A 105 15.96 12.30 12.00
CA THR A 105 17.19 12.44 12.82
C THR A 105 17.99 11.13 12.86
N VAL A 106 17.31 10.01 13.14
CA VAL A 106 17.89 8.66 13.20
C VAL A 106 18.51 8.25 11.86
N LEU A 107 17.81 8.56 10.76
CA LEU A 107 18.27 8.25 9.42
C LEU A 107 19.52 9.04 9.02
N ARG A 108 19.59 10.32 9.40
CA ARG A 108 20.79 11.16 9.19
C ARG A 108 21.97 10.66 10.00
N ALA A 109 21.75 10.22 11.23
CA ALA A 109 22.77 9.58 12.05
C ALA A 109 23.28 8.27 11.41
N SER A 110 22.36 7.44 10.92
CA SER A 110 22.71 6.19 10.23
C SER A 110 23.52 6.46 8.96
N SER A 111 23.10 7.45 8.17
CA SER A 111 23.84 7.90 6.97
C SER A 111 25.24 8.40 7.32
N TYR A 112 25.39 9.16 8.41
CA TYR A 112 26.70 9.60 8.88
C TYR A 112 27.58 8.43 9.28
N PHE A 113 27.04 7.46 10.03
CA PHE A 113 27.79 6.29 10.45
C PHE A 113 28.32 5.49 9.25
N VAL A 114 27.46 5.20 8.26
CA VAL A 114 27.86 4.50 7.04
C VAL A 114 28.98 5.25 6.32
N ASN A 115 28.82 6.55 6.10
CA ASN A 115 29.83 7.33 5.38
C ASN A 115 31.15 7.48 6.15
N ARG A 116 31.08 7.66 7.48
CA ARG A 116 32.25 7.93 8.31
C ARG A 116 33.04 6.68 8.62
N TYR A 117 32.37 5.60 9.05
CA TYR A 117 33.04 4.43 9.62
C TYR A 117 33.02 3.20 8.69
N CYS A 118 32.11 3.13 7.71
CA CYS A 118 32.08 2.00 6.77
C CYS A 118 32.74 2.33 5.43
N ALA A 119 32.31 3.41 4.78
CA ALA A 119 32.83 3.79 3.46
C ALA A 119 34.35 4.10 3.50
N SER A 120 34.84 4.73 4.56
CA SER A 120 36.28 4.99 4.79
C SER A 120 37.14 3.71 4.83
N TRP A 121 36.53 2.56 5.10
CA TRP A 121 37.18 1.25 5.19
C TRP A 121 36.78 0.31 4.06
N ALA A 122 36.16 0.84 3.00
CA ALA A 122 35.67 0.08 1.84
C ALA A 122 34.67 -1.03 2.19
N ILE A 123 33.94 -0.89 3.29
CA ILE A 123 32.81 -1.77 3.62
C ILE A 123 31.62 -1.35 2.76
N PRO A 124 30.98 -2.29 2.02
CA PRO A 124 29.78 -2.01 1.24
C PRO A 124 28.69 -1.33 2.08
N SER A 125 28.14 -0.23 1.56
CA SER A 125 27.12 0.55 2.26
C SER A 125 25.89 -0.27 2.62
N TYR A 126 25.49 -1.21 1.75
CA TYR A 126 24.40 -2.13 1.99
C TYR A 126 24.63 -3.04 3.22
N GLU A 127 25.80 -3.68 3.32
CA GLU A 127 26.14 -4.53 4.48
C GLU A 127 26.24 -3.72 5.77
N CYS A 128 26.80 -2.50 5.70
CA CYS A 128 26.83 -1.61 6.85
C CYS A 128 25.42 -1.15 7.28
N GLY A 129 24.54 -0.85 6.31
CA GLY A 129 23.14 -0.53 6.58
C GLY A 129 22.40 -1.68 7.25
N LEU A 130 22.57 -2.90 6.72
CA LEU A 130 22.01 -4.13 7.28
C LEU A 130 22.50 -4.36 8.73
N PHE A 131 23.77 -4.10 9.01
CA PHE A 131 24.33 -4.18 10.36
C PHE A 131 23.69 -3.16 11.31
N LEU A 132 23.50 -1.93 10.84
CA LEU A 132 22.93 -0.86 11.66
C LEU A 132 21.50 -1.14 12.10
N SER A 133 20.73 -1.95 11.36
CA SER A 133 19.40 -2.43 11.80
C SER A 133 19.44 -3.16 13.16
N GLY A 134 20.57 -3.73 13.56
CA GLY A 134 20.75 -4.35 14.87
C GLY A 134 21.19 -3.39 15.98
N ILE A 135 21.47 -2.12 15.67
CA ILE A 135 22.06 -1.16 16.61
C ILE A 135 20.97 -0.26 17.19
N ALA A 136 20.61 -0.48 18.45
CA ALA A 136 19.69 0.36 19.20
C ALA A 136 20.30 1.74 19.51
N LEU A 137 19.46 2.76 19.57
CA LEU A 137 19.83 4.06 20.11
C LEU A 137 20.27 3.91 21.58
N PRO A 138 21.35 4.60 22.04
CA PRO A 138 21.81 4.52 23.42
C PRO A 138 20.75 5.04 24.39
N GLU A 139 20.50 4.31 25.49
CA GLU A 139 19.47 4.70 26.49
C GLU A 139 19.73 6.06 27.14
N SER A 140 20.99 6.47 27.24
CA SER A 140 21.41 7.77 27.74
C SER A 140 21.07 8.93 26.78
N SER A 141 20.73 8.66 25.52
CA SER A 141 20.46 9.69 24.52
C SER A 141 19.06 10.31 24.72
N PRO A 142 18.92 11.64 24.66
CA PRO A 142 17.61 12.30 24.61
C PRO A 142 16.74 11.82 23.44
N LEU A 143 17.38 11.37 22.34
CA LEU A 143 16.67 10.83 21.18
C LEU A 143 15.98 9.51 21.51
N TYR A 144 16.62 8.65 22.31
CA TYR A 144 16.05 7.39 22.77
C TYR A 144 14.82 7.63 23.64
N ALA A 145 14.90 8.53 24.62
CA ALA A 145 13.76 8.86 25.48
C ALA A 145 12.55 9.37 24.67
N ARG A 146 12.78 10.27 23.69
CA ARG A 146 11.72 10.75 22.78
C ARG A 146 11.15 9.63 21.91
N CYS A 147 12.00 8.73 21.42
CA CYS A 147 11.59 7.60 20.60
C CYS A 147 10.73 6.61 21.40
N ARG A 148 11.17 6.24 22.60
CA ARG A 148 10.43 5.37 23.52
C ARG A 148 9.06 5.96 23.86
N SER A 149 9.01 7.24 24.20
CA SER A 149 7.73 7.92 24.50
C SER A 149 6.76 7.92 23.31
N LEU A 150 7.26 8.02 22.06
CA LEU A 150 6.40 7.93 20.88
C LEU A 150 5.92 6.49 20.66
N ILE A 151 6.79 5.50 20.79
CA ILE A 151 6.45 4.09 20.60
C ILE A 151 5.44 3.62 21.64
N GLU A 152 5.61 4.02 22.91
CA GLU A 152 4.68 3.70 24.01
C GLU A 152 3.31 4.38 23.86
N ALA A 153 3.23 5.45 23.05
CA ALA A 153 1.99 6.17 22.78
C ALA A 153 1.25 5.67 21.53
N LYS A 154 1.81 4.72 20.77
CA LYS A 154 1.15 4.16 19.58
C LYS A 154 -0.06 3.34 19.98
N GLU A 155 -1.18 3.56 19.30
CA GLU A 155 -2.35 2.69 19.40
C GLU A 155 -2.14 1.39 18.63
N HIS A 156 -1.47 1.43 17.46
CA HIS A 156 -1.19 0.27 16.62
C HIS A 156 0.21 0.28 16.01
N ASN A 157 0.63 -0.87 15.47
CA ASN A 157 1.88 -1.03 14.74
C ASN A 157 1.86 -0.32 13.37
N ASP A 158 2.61 0.77 13.26
CA ASP A 158 2.63 1.66 12.09
C ASP A 158 3.87 1.52 11.20
N GLN A 159 4.63 0.42 11.34
CA GLN A 159 5.78 0.10 10.50
C GLN A 159 5.43 -1.03 9.53
N TYR A 160 5.73 -0.85 8.23
CA TYR A 160 5.68 -1.98 7.32
C TYR A 160 6.74 -3.02 7.68
N ARG A 161 6.38 -4.30 7.75
CA ARG A 161 7.39 -5.37 7.78
C ARG A 161 8.05 -5.51 6.41
N ARG A 162 9.19 -6.17 6.38
CA ARG A 162 9.94 -6.42 5.14
C ARG A 162 10.08 -7.92 4.94
N LEU A 163 9.68 -8.41 3.77
CA LEU A 163 9.89 -9.81 3.39
C LEU A 163 11.35 -10.05 2.98
N LEU A 164 11.97 -9.04 2.36
CA LEU A 164 13.40 -8.99 2.10
C LEU A 164 13.97 -7.66 2.64
N PRO A 165 15.20 -7.64 3.17
CA PRO A 165 15.85 -6.40 3.60
C PRO A 165 15.82 -5.27 2.56
N ALA A 166 15.80 -4.03 3.05
CA ALA A 166 15.73 -2.86 2.19
C ALA A 166 16.98 -2.72 1.32
N VAL A 167 16.79 -2.37 0.05
CA VAL A 167 17.87 -2.14 -0.92
C VAL A 167 17.92 -0.65 -1.28
N TYR A 168 18.86 0.06 -0.68
CA TYR A 168 19.23 1.44 -1.02
C TYR A 168 20.68 1.50 -1.51
N ASP A 169 20.99 2.46 -2.40
CA ASP A 169 22.34 2.62 -2.96
C ASP A 169 23.40 2.95 -1.90
N ASP A 170 23.03 3.82 -0.95
CA ASP A 170 23.85 4.19 0.21
C ASP A 170 23.59 3.28 1.43
N GLY A 171 22.85 2.18 1.25
CA GLY A 171 22.43 1.28 2.32
C GLY A 171 21.43 1.89 3.30
N ILE A 172 21.01 3.15 3.14
CA ILE A 172 20.19 3.87 4.14
C ILE A 172 18.90 4.46 3.56
N TYR A 173 18.98 5.23 2.47
CA TYR A 173 17.81 5.97 1.97
C TYR A 173 17.88 6.40 0.50
N SER A 174 19.06 6.41 -0.12
CA SER A 174 19.22 6.82 -1.51
C SER A 174 18.66 5.74 -2.44
N PHE A 175 17.95 6.16 -3.50
CA PHE A 175 17.35 5.23 -4.45
C PHE A 175 18.40 4.28 -5.02
N ARG A 176 18.06 3.00 -5.10
CA ARG A 176 18.95 1.97 -5.63
C ARG A 176 19.43 2.32 -7.04
N ARG A 177 20.67 1.94 -7.35
CA ARG A 177 21.24 2.00 -8.70
C ARG A 177 21.09 0.67 -9.42
N SER A 178 21.33 0.69 -10.73
CA SER A 178 21.51 -0.52 -11.51
C SER A 178 22.69 -1.32 -10.96
N VAL A 179 22.68 -2.64 -11.11
CA VAL A 179 23.82 -3.51 -10.80
C VAL A 179 25.07 -3.16 -11.62
N THR A 180 24.93 -2.37 -12.68
CA THR A 180 26.03 -1.81 -13.48
C THR A 180 26.67 -0.57 -12.85
N GLY A 181 26.12 -0.04 -11.75
CA GLY A 181 26.54 1.20 -11.09
C GLY A 181 25.93 2.49 -11.65
N GLN A 182 25.20 2.40 -12.76
CA GLN A 182 24.48 3.54 -13.38
C GLN A 182 23.12 3.79 -12.71
N GLU A 183 22.52 4.95 -12.97
CA GLU A 183 21.14 5.22 -12.55
C GLU A 183 20.17 4.27 -13.25
N LEU A 184 19.11 3.86 -12.53
CA LEU A 184 18.00 3.12 -13.13
C LEU A 184 17.24 4.01 -14.12
N PRO A 185 16.58 3.43 -15.15
CA PRO A 185 15.73 4.20 -16.04
C PRO A 185 14.66 4.98 -15.27
N SER A 186 14.35 6.21 -15.70
CA SER A 186 13.27 7.01 -15.10
C SER A 186 11.97 6.20 -15.06
N ALA A 187 11.24 6.27 -13.95
CA ALA A 187 9.97 5.57 -13.79
C ALA A 187 8.98 5.87 -14.94
N ARG A 188 8.97 7.12 -15.44
CA ARG A 188 8.14 7.51 -16.59
C ARG A 188 8.61 6.87 -17.90
N VAL A 189 9.93 6.71 -18.11
CA VAL A 189 10.46 6.02 -19.30
C VAL A 189 10.03 4.56 -19.33
N VAL A 190 10.00 3.91 -18.16
CA VAL A 190 9.53 2.53 -18.05
C VAL A 190 8.03 2.47 -18.39
N SER A 191 7.21 3.31 -17.75
CA SER A 191 5.76 3.34 -17.96
C SER A 191 5.37 3.65 -19.41
N SER A 192 5.99 4.66 -20.03
CA SER A 192 5.64 5.09 -21.39
C SER A 192 5.89 4.00 -22.45
N LYS A 193 6.93 3.18 -22.27
CA LYS A 193 7.20 2.05 -23.17
C LYS A 193 6.11 0.97 -23.12
N PHE A 194 5.60 0.66 -21.93
CA PHE A 194 4.48 -0.27 -21.79
C PHE A 194 3.18 0.28 -22.36
N HIS A 195 2.89 1.56 -22.13
CA HIS A 195 1.69 2.21 -22.64
C HIS A 195 1.69 2.39 -24.17
N SER A 196 2.86 2.52 -24.80
CA SER A 196 2.98 2.64 -26.27
C SER A 196 2.64 1.37 -27.06
N ARG A 197 2.22 0.29 -26.40
CA ARG A 197 1.82 -0.97 -27.04
C ARG A 197 0.61 -0.74 -27.95
N THR A 198 0.81 -0.98 -29.25
CA THR A 198 -0.26 -1.03 -30.24
C THR A 198 -0.70 -2.49 -30.41
N GLY A 199 -1.97 -2.76 -30.16
CA GLY A 199 -2.54 -4.12 -30.20
C GLY A 199 -2.87 -4.61 -28.79
N ALA A 200 -4.11 -4.40 -28.38
CA ALA A 200 -4.70 -5.17 -27.30
C ALA A 200 -4.70 -6.64 -27.76
N ASP A 201 -4.01 -7.51 -27.04
CA ASP A 201 -4.30 -8.93 -27.14
C ASP A 201 -5.70 -9.10 -26.50
N ASP A 202 -6.74 -8.89 -27.28
CA ASP A 202 -8.18 -9.06 -26.97
C ASP A 202 -8.54 -10.52 -26.58
N ASN A 203 -7.53 -11.36 -26.34
CA ASN A 203 -7.64 -12.79 -26.21
C ASN A 203 -7.96 -13.28 -24.78
N ASP A 204 -8.01 -12.40 -23.79
CA ASP A 204 -8.70 -12.68 -22.53
C ASP A 204 -9.84 -11.67 -22.33
N PRO A 205 -11.06 -11.94 -22.84
CA PRO A 205 -12.19 -11.08 -22.61
C PRO A 205 -12.44 -11.07 -21.10
N GLY A 206 -12.03 -9.99 -20.44
CA GLY A 206 -12.11 -9.79 -19.00
C GLY A 206 -13.44 -10.28 -18.47
N ARG A 207 -13.45 -11.52 -17.93
CA ARG A 207 -14.66 -12.12 -17.37
C ARG A 207 -14.95 -11.57 -15.98
N HIS A 208 -14.30 -10.47 -15.61
CA HIS A 208 -14.30 -9.87 -14.30
C HIS A 208 -15.00 -8.53 -14.32
N THR A 209 -15.70 -8.24 -13.24
CA THR A 209 -16.44 -6.99 -13.09
C THR A 209 -15.53 -5.91 -12.48
N ALA A 210 -15.94 -4.66 -12.62
CA ALA A 210 -15.35 -3.55 -11.87
C ALA A 210 -15.39 -3.79 -10.35
N ALA A 211 -16.30 -4.62 -9.81
CA ALA A 211 -16.27 -5.02 -8.41
C ALA A 211 -14.91 -5.58 -7.99
N LEU A 212 -14.32 -6.49 -8.76
CA LEU A 212 -13.04 -7.11 -8.39
C LEU A 212 -11.95 -6.06 -8.13
N VAL A 213 -11.87 -5.07 -9.02
CA VAL A 213 -10.90 -3.97 -8.94
C VAL A 213 -11.16 -3.13 -7.69
N GLN A 214 -12.41 -2.75 -7.47
CA GLN A 214 -12.75 -1.80 -6.41
C GLN A 214 -12.71 -2.42 -5.02
N TRP A 215 -13.02 -3.71 -4.91
CA TRP A 215 -12.76 -4.46 -3.68
C TRP A 215 -11.26 -4.59 -3.40
N SER A 216 -10.40 -4.73 -4.42
CA SER A 216 -8.94 -4.73 -4.24
C SER A 216 -8.46 -3.40 -3.63
N GLN A 217 -8.93 -2.27 -4.17
CA GLN A 217 -8.62 -0.94 -3.62
C GLN A 217 -9.19 -0.74 -2.21
N PHE A 218 -10.42 -1.22 -1.96
CA PHE A 218 -11.03 -1.11 -0.63
C PHE A 218 -10.29 -1.95 0.44
N ILE A 219 -9.76 -3.11 0.06
CA ILE A 219 -8.90 -3.94 0.92
C ILE A 219 -7.55 -3.27 1.16
N GLU A 220 -6.94 -2.68 0.12
CA GLU A 220 -5.74 -1.87 0.29
C GLU A 220 -5.97 -0.77 1.32
N HIS A 221 -7.09 -0.06 1.27
CA HIS A 221 -7.35 1.05 2.19
C HIS A 221 -7.46 0.62 3.66
N ASP A 222 -7.85 -0.63 3.94
CA ASP A 222 -7.88 -1.19 5.30
C ASP A 222 -6.48 -1.52 5.82
N LEU A 223 -5.58 -1.96 4.93
CA LEU A 223 -4.28 -2.51 5.31
C LEU A 223 -3.11 -1.54 5.11
N ALA A 224 -3.22 -0.61 4.16
CA ALA A 224 -2.12 0.23 3.74
C ALA A 224 -2.57 1.69 3.56
N LYS A 225 -1.93 2.57 4.33
CA LYS A 225 -2.00 4.02 4.18
C LYS A 225 -0.60 4.61 4.40
N THR A 226 0.19 4.67 3.33
CA THR A 226 1.52 5.29 3.39
C THR A 226 1.39 6.81 3.46
N THR A 227 1.86 7.42 4.54
CA THR A 227 1.82 8.88 4.69
C THR A 227 2.98 9.56 3.97
N VAL A 228 2.82 10.83 3.60
CA VAL A 228 3.88 11.64 2.97
C VAL A 228 4.63 12.51 3.98
N GLN A 229 5.87 12.89 3.64
CA GLN A 229 6.66 13.82 4.46
C GLN A 229 6.11 15.25 4.40
N THR A 230 6.20 15.95 5.54
CA THR A 230 5.87 17.38 5.68
C THR A 230 7.10 18.18 6.13
N MET A 231 6.99 19.50 6.05
CA MET A 231 7.97 20.42 6.65
C MET A 231 7.96 20.33 8.18
N HIS A 232 8.96 20.90 8.86
CA HIS A 232 9.07 20.87 10.32
C HIS A 232 7.87 21.46 11.07
N ASP A 233 7.15 22.40 10.45
CA ASP A 233 5.95 23.08 10.96
C ASP A 233 4.64 22.42 10.50
N GLY A 234 4.72 21.28 9.80
CA GLY A 234 3.57 20.57 9.24
C GLY A 234 3.11 21.12 7.89
N ALA A 235 3.82 22.09 7.29
CA ALA A 235 3.46 22.56 5.95
C ALA A 235 3.68 21.48 4.88
N ASP A 236 2.78 21.44 3.90
CA ASP A 236 2.83 20.46 2.81
C ASP A 236 4.01 20.71 1.87
N ILE A 237 4.51 19.62 1.25
CA ILE A 237 5.62 19.66 0.30
C ILE A 237 5.09 19.46 -1.12
N GLU A 238 5.54 20.30 -2.05
CA GLU A 238 5.31 20.12 -3.48
C GLU A 238 6.67 20.17 -4.20
N CYS A 239 6.86 19.33 -5.21
CA CYS A 239 8.15 19.05 -5.84
C CYS A 239 8.21 19.42 -7.33
N CYS A 240 7.06 19.71 -7.94
CA CYS A 240 6.93 20.26 -9.29
C CYS A 240 6.06 21.52 -9.25
N THR A 241 6.15 22.37 -10.27
CA THR A 241 5.18 23.46 -10.46
C THR A 241 3.81 22.91 -10.84
N MET A 242 2.77 23.75 -10.73
CA MET A 242 1.41 23.42 -11.19
C MET A 242 1.36 23.12 -12.70
N GLU A 243 2.29 23.67 -13.47
CA GLU A 243 2.46 23.43 -14.91
C GLU A 243 3.36 22.22 -15.21
N HIS A 244 3.60 21.33 -14.23
CA HIS A 244 4.45 20.13 -14.39
C HIS A 244 5.90 20.45 -14.80
N GLY A 245 6.43 21.60 -14.36
CA GLY A 245 7.83 21.99 -14.50
C GLY A 245 8.64 21.72 -13.22
N PRO A 246 9.97 21.69 -13.28
CA PRO A 246 10.80 21.55 -12.09
C PRO A 246 10.74 22.82 -11.24
N LEU A 247 10.67 22.66 -9.92
CA LEU A 247 10.85 23.78 -9.00
C LEU A 247 12.31 24.24 -8.97
N LEU A 248 12.52 25.55 -8.81
CA LEU A 248 13.86 26.10 -8.56
C LEU A 248 14.43 25.52 -7.26
N PRO A 249 15.76 25.28 -7.16
CA PRO A 249 16.37 24.67 -5.99
C PRO A 249 16.01 25.33 -4.65
N ARG A 250 15.86 26.66 -4.63
CA ARG A 250 15.48 27.43 -3.42
C ARG A 250 14.07 27.16 -2.91
N TYR A 251 13.20 26.58 -3.73
CA TYR A 251 11.81 26.24 -3.38
C TYR A 251 11.60 24.74 -3.23
N ARG A 252 12.57 23.92 -3.62
CA ARG A 252 12.47 22.47 -3.59
C ARG A 252 13.03 21.94 -2.29
N HIS A 253 12.22 21.13 -1.59
CA HIS A 253 12.69 20.49 -0.37
C HIS A 253 13.77 19.44 -0.69
N PRO A 254 15.01 19.56 -0.19
CA PRO A 254 16.14 18.77 -0.68
C PRO A 254 16.07 17.28 -0.34
N ALA A 255 15.44 16.90 0.76
CA ALA A 255 15.38 15.48 1.20
C ALA A 255 14.08 14.77 0.80
N ALA A 256 12.94 15.42 1.01
CA ALA A 256 11.61 14.90 0.69
C ALA A 256 11.22 14.93 -0.80
N CYS A 257 11.82 15.80 -1.64
CA CYS A 257 11.42 15.86 -3.06
C CYS A 257 12.20 14.91 -3.96
N ALA A 258 11.51 13.92 -4.50
CA ALA A 258 12.00 12.99 -5.51
C ALA A 258 11.08 12.94 -6.75
N PRO A 259 10.82 14.09 -7.42
CA PRO A 259 9.97 14.16 -8.61
C PRO A 259 10.47 13.23 -9.71
N ILE A 260 9.54 12.74 -10.51
CA ILE A 260 9.85 11.85 -11.63
C ILE A 260 10.18 12.73 -12.85
N PRO A 261 11.42 12.66 -13.39
CA PRO A 261 11.79 13.42 -14.56
C PRO A 261 11.11 12.84 -15.80
N VAL A 262 10.49 13.73 -16.59
CA VAL A 262 9.85 13.37 -17.86
C VAL A 262 10.79 13.73 -19.01
N PRO A 263 11.11 12.79 -19.92
CA PRO A 263 11.92 13.07 -21.10
C PRO A 263 11.28 14.10 -22.02
N VAL A 264 12.11 14.88 -22.74
CA VAL A 264 11.65 15.89 -23.70
C VAL A 264 10.93 15.29 -24.91
N ASP A 265 11.23 14.03 -25.22
CA ASP A 265 10.67 13.23 -26.30
C ASP A 265 9.56 12.27 -25.81
N ASP A 266 9.06 12.44 -24.57
CA ASP A 266 7.94 11.65 -24.07
C ASP A 266 6.74 11.73 -25.01
N PRO A 267 6.08 10.60 -25.35
CA PRO A 267 5.03 10.58 -26.35
C PRO A 267 3.79 11.40 -25.98
N PHE A 268 3.48 11.52 -24.68
CA PHE A 268 2.28 12.22 -24.20
C PHE A 268 2.63 13.60 -23.62
N TYR A 269 3.54 13.62 -22.64
CA TYR A 269 3.80 14.82 -21.85
C TYR A 269 4.50 15.95 -22.62
N ARG A 270 5.17 15.61 -23.74
CA ARG A 270 5.74 16.58 -24.69
C ARG A 270 4.68 17.58 -25.20
N GLU A 271 3.47 17.10 -25.49
CA GLU A 271 2.39 17.94 -26.03
C GLU A 271 1.96 19.02 -25.05
N HIS A 272 2.10 18.74 -23.76
CA HIS A 272 1.79 19.67 -22.67
C HIS A 272 3.02 20.40 -22.11
N ARG A 273 4.22 20.18 -22.68
CA ARG A 273 5.49 20.73 -22.19
C ARG A 273 5.79 20.38 -20.73
N ALA A 274 5.30 19.24 -20.27
CA ALA A 274 5.54 18.74 -18.91
C ALA A 274 6.89 18.02 -18.83
N THR A 275 7.69 18.38 -17.83
CA THR A 275 9.03 17.82 -17.61
C THR A 275 9.21 17.21 -16.21
N CYS A 276 8.19 17.31 -15.35
CA CYS A 276 8.22 16.94 -13.94
C CYS A 276 6.86 16.36 -13.50
N LEU A 277 6.85 15.13 -12.98
CA LEU A 277 5.70 14.60 -12.26
C LEU A 277 5.96 14.67 -10.75
N ASN A 278 4.98 15.22 -10.02
CA ASN A 278 5.12 15.46 -8.60
C ASN A 278 5.26 14.15 -7.83
N TYR A 279 6.26 14.10 -6.94
CA TYR A 279 6.45 12.99 -6.03
C TYR A 279 7.17 13.46 -4.76
N VAL A 280 6.48 13.30 -3.63
CA VAL A 280 7.00 13.52 -2.27
C VAL A 280 7.27 12.16 -1.64
N ARG A 281 8.47 12.00 -1.07
CA ARG A 281 8.87 10.76 -0.42
C ARG A 281 7.96 10.42 0.77
N SER A 282 7.81 9.13 1.01
CA SER A 282 6.98 8.60 2.10
C SER A 282 7.57 8.98 3.47
N ALA A 283 6.69 9.22 4.44
CA ALA A 283 7.06 9.39 5.83
C ALA A 283 7.68 8.09 6.37
N ARG A 284 8.56 8.25 7.36
CA ARG A 284 9.41 7.19 7.88
C ARG A 284 8.94 6.75 9.26
N SER A 285 9.05 5.46 9.53
CA SER A 285 8.76 4.86 10.83
C SER A 285 10.03 4.65 11.65
N LEU A 286 9.89 4.68 12.97
CA LEU A 286 10.94 4.34 13.94
C LEU A 286 10.94 2.86 14.34
N GLY A 287 9.96 2.08 13.86
CA GLY A 287 9.71 0.72 14.36
C GLY A 287 9.40 0.70 15.86
N ASP A 288 9.74 -0.41 16.52
CA ASP A 288 9.47 -0.63 17.96
C ASP A 288 10.72 -0.52 18.83
N SER A 289 11.89 -0.60 18.21
CA SER A 289 13.15 -0.80 18.92
C SER A 289 14.08 0.41 18.86
N CYS A 290 13.65 1.53 18.27
CA CYS A 290 14.45 2.76 18.21
C CYS A 290 15.87 2.47 17.71
N GLN A 291 15.99 1.91 16.51
CA GLN A 291 17.27 1.44 15.96
C GLN A 291 17.77 2.36 14.84
N LEU A 292 19.09 2.34 14.64
CA LEU A 292 19.71 2.86 13.43
C LEU A 292 19.39 1.95 12.23
N GLY A 293 19.78 2.39 11.03
CA GLY A 293 19.72 1.57 9.82
C GLY A 293 18.92 2.19 8.67
N PRO A 294 18.57 1.37 7.66
CA PRO A 294 17.84 1.82 6.50
C PRO A 294 16.44 2.31 6.84
N ALA A 295 15.94 3.24 6.02
CA ALA A 295 14.60 3.79 6.16
C ALA A 295 13.55 2.69 6.01
N ASN A 296 12.54 2.75 6.87
CA ASN A 296 11.28 2.04 6.72
C ASN A 296 10.13 3.03 6.77
N GLN A 297 9.02 2.72 6.11
CA GLN A 297 7.94 3.64 5.87
C GLN A 297 6.80 3.47 6.88
N LEU A 298 6.07 4.56 7.11
CA LEU A 298 4.95 4.61 8.03
C LEU A 298 3.67 4.12 7.35
N ASN A 299 2.96 3.21 8.03
CA ASN A 299 1.62 2.76 7.70
C ASN A 299 0.62 3.32 8.70
N ALA A 300 -0.23 4.26 8.28
CA ALA A 300 -1.26 4.83 9.15
C ALA A 300 -2.52 3.93 9.26
N ALA A 301 -2.64 2.90 8.43
CA ALA A 301 -3.73 1.91 8.51
C ALA A 301 -3.43 0.81 9.55
N THR A 302 -4.46 0.09 9.99
CA THR A 302 -4.29 -1.09 10.84
C THR A 302 -3.70 -2.24 10.00
N ALA A 303 -3.19 -3.27 10.66
CA ALA A 303 -2.67 -4.45 9.95
C ALA A 303 -3.69 -5.59 9.82
N HIS A 304 -4.90 -5.36 10.31
CA HIS A 304 -5.99 -6.31 10.37
C HIS A 304 -7.04 -6.00 9.31
N LEU A 305 -7.74 -7.03 8.84
CA LEU A 305 -8.93 -6.84 8.03
C LEU A 305 -10.12 -6.54 8.94
N ASP A 306 -10.20 -5.33 9.46
CA ASP A 306 -11.13 -4.95 10.53
C ASP A 306 -12.14 -3.86 10.14
N LEU A 307 -12.15 -3.44 8.87
CA LEU A 307 -12.92 -2.31 8.35
C LEU A 307 -12.50 -0.96 8.95
N SER A 308 -11.22 -0.77 9.28
CA SER A 308 -10.69 0.48 9.84
C SER A 308 -10.90 1.67 8.89
N GLN A 309 -10.96 1.44 7.58
CA GLN A 309 -11.30 2.48 6.62
C GLN A 309 -12.74 3.01 6.79
N LEU A 310 -13.66 2.22 7.35
CA LEU A 310 -14.99 2.68 7.74
C LEU A 310 -15.00 3.23 9.18
N TYR A 311 -14.44 2.49 10.12
CA TYR A 311 -14.55 2.76 11.56
C TYR A 311 -13.50 3.72 12.09
N GLY A 312 -12.43 4.02 11.37
CA GLY A 312 -11.23 4.69 11.90
C GLY A 312 -10.20 3.68 12.39
N SER A 313 -8.93 4.07 12.40
CA SER A 313 -7.80 3.23 12.83
C SER A 313 -7.49 3.38 14.32
N THR A 314 -8.01 4.42 14.98
CA THR A 314 -7.87 4.65 16.43
C THR A 314 -9.22 4.65 17.14
N VAL A 315 -9.20 4.48 18.46
CA VAL A 315 -10.43 4.55 19.29
C VAL A 315 -11.09 5.92 19.15
N ASN A 316 -10.29 6.99 19.12
CA ASN A 316 -10.78 8.35 18.97
C ASN A 316 -11.46 8.59 17.61
N GLU A 317 -10.85 8.13 16.52
CA GLU A 317 -11.46 8.21 15.19
C GLU A 317 -12.80 7.45 15.15
N SER A 318 -12.86 6.27 15.77
CA SER A 318 -14.07 5.45 15.86
C SER A 318 -15.19 6.09 16.66
N MET A 319 -14.88 6.73 17.79
CA MET A 319 -15.88 7.51 18.53
C MET A 319 -16.49 8.61 17.66
N VAL A 320 -15.67 9.31 16.89
CA VAL A 320 -16.16 10.38 15.99
C VAL A 320 -17.03 9.81 14.87
N GLN A 321 -16.92 8.54 14.46
CA GLN A 321 -17.82 7.96 13.45
C GLN A 321 -19.22 7.61 13.98
N ARG A 322 -19.46 7.63 15.29
CA ARG A 322 -20.68 7.10 15.91
C ARG A 322 -21.74 8.16 16.19
N THR A 323 -23.01 7.75 16.21
CA THR A 323 -24.11 8.59 16.72
C THR A 323 -24.21 8.56 18.24
N HIS A 324 -23.57 7.57 18.87
CA HIS A 324 -23.76 7.18 20.27
C HIS A 324 -25.24 6.89 20.62
N GLN A 325 -26.04 6.49 19.62
CA GLN A 325 -27.42 6.10 19.79
C GLN A 325 -27.80 4.87 18.96
N GLY A 326 -28.16 3.79 19.66
CA GLY A 326 -28.64 2.54 19.07
C GLY A 326 -27.54 1.71 18.40
N GLY A 327 -26.28 1.94 18.78
CA GLY A 327 -25.10 1.29 18.24
C GLY A 327 -24.80 1.66 16.78
N ARG A 328 -25.19 2.86 16.34
CA ARG A 328 -25.14 3.26 14.92
C ARG A 328 -23.95 4.16 14.60
N LEU A 329 -23.55 4.11 13.34
CA LEU A 329 -22.65 5.08 12.71
C LEU A 329 -23.43 6.31 12.22
N ARG A 330 -22.76 7.47 12.24
CA ARG A 330 -23.29 8.72 11.68
C ARG A 330 -23.55 8.53 10.20
N SER A 331 -24.73 8.97 9.77
CA SER A 331 -25.17 8.88 8.37
C SER A 331 -26.15 10.00 8.08
N GLN A 332 -26.28 10.34 6.79
CA GLN A 332 -27.38 11.13 6.29
C GLN A 332 -28.49 10.22 5.79
N GLN A 333 -29.70 10.43 6.26
CA GLN A 333 -30.85 9.66 5.81
C GLN A 333 -31.54 10.39 4.65
N TYR A 334 -31.68 9.71 3.52
CA TYR A 334 -32.42 10.19 2.35
C TYR A 334 -33.22 9.04 1.75
N ASP A 335 -34.53 9.24 1.49
CA ASP A 335 -35.44 8.17 1.04
C ASP A 335 -35.36 6.89 1.89
N SER A 336 -35.25 7.03 3.21
CA SER A 336 -35.07 5.93 4.18
C SER A 336 -33.77 5.12 4.05
N LEU A 337 -32.84 5.53 3.18
CA LEU A 337 -31.52 4.92 3.02
C LEU A 337 -30.45 5.75 3.73
N ASP A 338 -29.46 5.06 4.31
CA ASP A 338 -28.32 5.69 4.98
C ASP A 338 -27.22 5.99 3.94
N TYR A 339 -26.68 7.20 3.97
CA TYR A 339 -25.55 7.67 3.16
C TYR A 339 -24.43 8.20 4.06
N LEU A 340 -23.20 8.24 3.54
CA LEU A 340 -22.07 8.81 4.27
C LEU A 340 -22.34 10.27 4.68
N PRO A 341 -21.86 10.70 5.86
CA PRO A 341 -21.96 12.09 6.28
C PRO A 341 -21.06 13.01 5.44
N ASP A 342 -21.40 14.30 5.41
CA ASP A 342 -20.57 15.33 4.77
C ASP A 342 -19.25 15.46 5.53
N GLY A 343 -18.16 15.54 4.77
CA GLY A 343 -16.81 15.70 5.27
C GLY A 343 -16.24 17.10 5.04
N SER A 344 -15.03 17.29 5.55
CA SER A 344 -14.27 18.52 5.30
C SER A 344 -14.02 18.69 3.80
N ALA A 345 -14.11 19.94 3.32
CA ALA A 345 -13.70 20.30 1.97
C ALA A 345 -12.21 19.98 1.67
N SER A 346 -11.41 19.71 2.70
CA SER A 346 -10.02 19.27 2.54
C SER A 346 -9.85 17.82 2.08
N LEU A 347 -10.92 17.02 2.06
CA LEU A 347 -10.90 15.62 1.62
C LEU A 347 -11.26 15.46 0.14
N CYS A 348 -11.46 16.56 -0.58
CA CYS A 348 -11.79 16.56 -1.99
C CYS A 348 -11.05 17.67 -2.72
N VAL A 349 -10.99 17.52 -4.03
CA VAL A 349 -10.64 18.57 -4.95
C VAL A 349 -11.91 19.37 -5.27
N THR A 350 -12.06 20.54 -4.63
CA THR A 350 -13.18 21.44 -4.89
C THR A 350 -12.93 22.28 -6.15
N ASP A 351 -13.94 22.39 -7.01
CA ASP A 351 -13.97 23.35 -8.11
C ASP A 351 -14.95 24.46 -7.72
N GLU A 352 -14.54 25.73 -7.78
CA GLU A 352 -15.39 26.88 -7.41
C GLU A 352 -16.68 26.96 -8.26
N GLN A 353 -16.71 26.29 -9.42
CA GLN A 353 -17.84 26.31 -10.35
C GLN A 353 -18.81 25.12 -10.19
N LEU A 354 -18.46 24.10 -9.39
CA LEU A 354 -19.25 22.88 -9.25
C LEU A 354 -19.60 22.62 -7.79
N GLU A 355 -20.87 22.31 -7.53
CA GLU A 355 -21.29 21.81 -6.22
C GLU A 355 -20.68 20.41 -6.00
N THR A 356 -19.65 20.34 -5.16
CA THR A 356 -18.99 19.09 -4.75
C THR A 356 -19.40 18.72 -3.33
N ILE A 357 -19.84 17.47 -3.12
CA ILE A 357 -20.17 16.96 -1.78
C ILE A 357 -19.04 16.05 -1.32
N CYS A 358 -18.24 16.54 -0.38
CA CYS A 358 -17.23 15.71 0.26
C CYS A 358 -17.86 14.75 1.25
N TYR A 359 -17.47 13.48 1.20
CA TYR A 359 -17.86 12.50 2.20
C TYR A 359 -16.80 12.34 3.28
N SER A 360 -17.23 11.93 4.47
CA SER A 360 -16.38 11.56 5.60
C SER A 360 -16.57 10.09 5.95
N SER A 361 -15.48 9.42 6.32
CA SER A 361 -15.46 8.06 6.88
C SER A 361 -14.24 7.89 7.78
N GLY A 362 -13.85 6.65 8.10
CA GLY A 362 -12.64 6.34 8.86
C GLY A 362 -11.34 6.64 8.11
N ASP A 363 -11.36 6.60 6.77
CA ASP A 363 -10.19 6.88 5.92
C ASP A 363 -10.37 8.15 5.05
N SER A 364 -9.28 8.90 4.88
CA SER A 364 -9.25 10.17 4.13
C SER A 364 -9.42 9.99 2.62
N ARG A 365 -9.18 8.78 2.09
CA ARG A 365 -9.33 8.41 0.68
C ARG A 365 -10.74 7.96 0.31
N VAL A 366 -11.73 8.12 1.19
CA VAL A 366 -13.15 7.81 0.92
C VAL A 366 -13.67 8.47 -0.38
N ASN A 367 -13.11 9.63 -0.75
CA ASN A 367 -13.48 10.39 -1.95
C ASN A 367 -12.57 10.12 -3.16
N VAL A 368 -11.60 9.19 -3.07
CA VAL A 368 -10.60 8.99 -4.15
C VAL A 368 -11.27 8.75 -5.48
N ASN A 369 -12.30 7.90 -5.54
CA ASN A 369 -13.14 7.69 -6.71
C ASN A 369 -14.55 7.25 -6.22
N PRO A 370 -15.58 7.31 -7.08
CA PRO A 370 -16.95 7.06 -6.62
C PRO A 370 -17.24 5.60 -6.26
N TYR A 371 -16.45 4.65 -6.75
CA TYR A 371 -16.61 3.25 -6.37
C TYR A 371 -16.18 3.00 -4.93
N VAL A 372 -15.08 3.62 -4.51
CA VAL A 372 -14.64 3.58 -3.11
C VAL A 372 -15.71 4.22 -2.22
N THR A 373 -16.19 5.41 -2.56
CA THR A 373 -17.29 6.07 -1.82
C THR A 373 -18.54 5.18 -1.72
N LEU A 374 -18.87 4.46 -2.81
CA LEU A 374 -19.96 3.49 -2.83
C LEU A 374 -19.71 2.35 -1.83
N LEU A 375 -18.54 1.72 -1.83
CA LEU A 375 -18.23 0.61 -0.91
C LEU A 375 -18.27 1.05 0.57
N HIS A 376 -17.72 2.23 0.90
CA HIS A 376 -17.88 2.81 2.24
C HIS A 376 -19.36 2.99 2.61
N THR A 377 -20.19 3.44 1.66
CA THR A 377 -21.64 3.60 1.88
C THR A 377 -22.35 2.26 2.09
N LEU A 378 -21.99 1.21 1.34
CA LEU A 378 -22.58 -0.12 1.50
C LEU A 378 -22.24 -0.74 2.86
N PHE A 379 -20.99 -0.61 3.32
CA PHE A 379 -20.60 -1.11 4.65
C PHE A 379 -21.19 -0.28 5.80
N LEU A 380 -21.37 1.04 5.62
CA LEU A 380 -22.12 1.88 6.54
C LEU A 380 -23.56 1.38 6.69
N ARG A 381 -24.24 1.12 5.55
CA ARG A 381 -25.61 0.57 5.53
C ARG A 381 -25.66 -0.80 6.20
N SER A 382 -24.70 -1.67 5.93
CA SER A 382 -24.58 -2.97 6.57
C SER A 382 -24.51 -2.83 8.09
N HIS A 383 -23.60 -2.00 8.61
CA HIS A 383 -23.47 -1.75 10.05
C HIS A 383 -24.79 -1.24 10.66
N ASN A 384 -25.36 -0.18 10.10
CA ASN A 384 -26.58 0.43 10.65
C ASN A 384 -27.80 -0.51 10.55
N ARG A 385 -27.86 -1.37 9.52
CA ARG A 385 -28.87 -2.43 9.41
C ARG A 385 -28.69 -3.48 10.50
N LEU A 386 -27.46 -3.94 10.74
CA LEU A 386 -27.15 -4.91 11.80
C LEU A 386 -27.49 -4.36 13.18
N ALA A 387 -27.10 -3.11 13.48
CA ALA A 387 -27.40 -2.44 14.74
C ALA A 387 -28.92 -2.32 14.99
N LYS A 388 -29.69 -1.93 13.96
CA LYS A 388 -31.17 -1.88 14.02
C LYS A 388 -31.77 -3.27 14.27
N HIS A 389 -31.27 -4.32 13.61
CA HIS A 389 -31.76 -5.68 13.80
C HIS A 389 -31.43 -6.21 15.20
N LEU A 390 -30.21 -5.99 15.70
CA LEU A 390 -29.80 -6.35 17.05
C LEU A 390 -30.69 -5.69 18.11
N ALA A 391 -30.99 -4.39 17.94
CA ALA A 391 -31.87 -3.67 18.86
C ALA A 391 -33.31 -4.22 18.91
N LEU A 392 -33.78 -4.88 17.84
CA LEU A 392 -35.10 -5.51 17.80
C LEU A 392 -35.12 -6.90 18.44
N VAL A 393 -34.04 -7.68 18.28
CA VAL A 393 -34.00 -9.09 18.71
C VAL A 393 -33.34 -9.29 20.08
N ALA A 394 -32.67 -8.28 20.63
CA ALA A 394 -32.08 -8.31 21.98
C ALA A 394 -33.15 -8.12 23.08
N PRO A 395 -33.49 -9.16 23.86
CA PRO A 395 -34.61 -9.14 24.81
C PRO A 395 -34.37 -8.32 26.08
N GLN A 396 -33.12 -7.94 26.40
CA GLN A 396 -32.75 -7.16 27.58
C GLN A 396 -31.95 -5.92 27.18
N HIS A 397 -32.64 -4.83 26.77
CA HIS A 397 -32.11 -3.51 26.38
C HIS A 397 -30.57 -3.38 26.36
N TRP A 398 -29.91 -3.92 25.33
CA TRP A 398 -28.48 -3.74 25.15
C TRP A 398 -28.14 -2.25 25.06
N THR A 399 -27.03 -1.86 25.69
CA THR A 399 -26.50 -0.50 25.61
C THR A 399 -26.05 -0.15 24.19
N ASP A 400 -25.89 1.15 23.91
CA ASP A 400 -25.32 1.63 22.64
C ASP A 400 -23.99 0.94 22.30
N GLU A 401 -23.11 0.81 23.29
CA GLU A 401 -21.80 0.20 23.14
C GLU A 401 -21.90 -1.29 22.76
N GLN A 402 -22.80 -2.02 23.40
CA GLN A 402 -23.03 -3.43 23.12
C GLN A 402 -23.57 -3.64 21.70
N LEU A 403 -24.53 -2.82 21.28
CA LEU A 403 -25.07 -2.85 19.92
C LEU A 403 -24.00 -2.53 18.88
N PHE A 404 -23.22 -1.47 19.11
CA PHE A 404 -22.13 -1.07 18.21
C PHE A 404 -21.07 -2.15 18.09
N THR A 405 -20.62 -2.71 19.21
CA THR A 405 -19.57 -3.73 19.26
C THR A 405 -19.98 -4.99 18.49
N VAL A 406 -21.19 -5.48 18.72
CA VAL A 406 -21.69 -6.69 18.03
C VAL A 406 -21.98 -6.41 16.56
N ALA A 407 -22.52 -5.23 16.22
CA ALA A 407 -22.71 -4.84 14.82
C ALA A 407 -21.37 -4.72 14.07
N ARG A 408 -20.34 -4.11 14.69
CA ARG A 408 -18.97 -4.03 14.16
C ARG A 408 -18.40 -5.43 13.94
N LEU A 409 -18.45 -6.31 14.94
CA LEU A 409 -17.99 -7.70 14.85
C LEU A 409 -18.59 -8.42 13.63
N VAL A 410 -19.93 -8.43 13.52
CA VAL A 410 -20.62 -9.13 12.43
C VAL A 410 -20.29 -8.51 11.07
N ASN A 411 -20.24 -7.18 10.97
CA ASN A 411 -19.93 -6.47 9.72
C ASN A 411 -18.48 -6.75 9.26
N THR A 412 -17.52 -6.76 10.19
CA THR A 412 -16.12 -7.12 9.93
C THR A 412 -16.00 -8.58 9.50
N ARG A 413 -16.80 -9.49 10.08
CA ARG A 413 -16.82 -10.91 9.67
C ARG A 413 -17.40 -11.11 8.27
N VAL A 414 -18.44 -10.36 7.91
CA VAL A 414 -18.97 -10.29 6.54
C VAL A 414 -17.87 -9.81 5.58
N TYR A 415 -17.19 -8.71 5.91
CA TYR A 415 -16.08 -8.18 5.12
C TYR A 415 -14.99 -9.23 4.90
N ARG A 416 -14.46 -9.86 5.97
CA ARG A 416 -13.43 -10.90 5.88
C ARG A 416 -13.86 -12.09 5.01
N LYS A 417 -15.14 -12.45 5.02
CA LYS A 417 -15.66 -13.52 4.14
C LYS A 417 -15.61 -13.11 2.67
N ILE A 418 -16.00 -11.88 2.35
CA ILE A 418 -15.87 -11.33 0.99
C ILE A 418 -14.40 -11.23 0.56
N VAL A 419 -13.49 -10.86 1.47
CA VAL A 419 -12.03 -10.86 1.19
C VAL A 419 -11.52 -12.26 0.84
N ARG A 420 -12.04 -13.33 1.46
CA ARG A 420 -11.66 -14.71 1.09
C ARG A 420 -12.17 -15.11 -0.30
N GLU A 421 -13.39 -14.69 -0.66
CA GLU A 421 -13.95 -14.89 -2.00
C GLU A 421 -13.09 -14.14 -3.05
N TRP A 422 -12.74 -12.90 -2.76
CA TRP A 422 -11.83 -12.09 -3.57
C TRP A 422 -10.44 -12.73 -3.72
N LEU A 423 -9.82 -13.17 -2.62
CA LEU A 423 -8.49 -13.78 -2.63
C LEU A 423 -8.44 -15.03 -3.50
N THR A 424 -9.47 -15.86 -3.40
CA THR A 424 -9.61 -17.09 -4.21
C THR A 424 -9.73 -16.75 -5.69
N THR A 425 -10.41 -15.65 -6.02
CA THR A 425 -10.54 -15.17 -7.40
C THR A 425 -9.21 -14.64 -7.94
N ILE A 426 -8.45 -13.88 -7.15
CA ILE A 426 -7.18 -13.28 -7.57
C ILE A 426 -6.06 -14.32 -7.71
N THR A 427 -5.91 -15.21 -6.73
CA THR A 427 -4.75 -16.10 -6.62
C THR A 427 -5.04 -17.55 -7.04
N GLY A 428 -6.29 -17.86 -7.37
CA GLY A 428 -6.76 -19.22 -7.64
C GLY A 428 -6.87 -20.08 -6.36
N SER A 429 -7.25 -21.34 -6.54
CA SER A 429 -7.47 -22.29 -5.44
C SER A 429 -6.24 -23.13 -5.06
N GLY A 430 -5.08 -22.91 -5.70
CA GLY A 430 -3.83 -23.63 -5.45
C GLY A 430 -2.83 -22.78 -4.68
N GLY A 431 -2.26 -23.32 -3.59
CA GLY A 431 -1.12 -22.69 -2.92
C GLY A 431 0.13 -22.76 -3.80
N THR A 432 0.85 -21.66 -3.95
CA THR A 432 2.22 -21.66 -4.49
C THR A 432 3.17 -22.18 -3.43
N ARG A 433 4.04 -23.13 -3.75
CA ARG A 433 5.11 -23.57 -2.85
C ARG A 433 6.06 -22.39 -2.61
N SER A 434 6.01 -21.78 -1.43
CA SER A 434 6.85 -20.65 -1.05
C SER A 434 7.88 -21.07 0.00
N THR A 435 9.03 -20.40 0.05
CA THR A 435 9.94 -20.55 1.20
C THR A 435 9.37 -19.89 2.46
N LEU A 436 8.40 -18.97 2.30
CA LEU A 436 7.65 -18.35 3.39
C LEU A 436 6.82 -19.38 4.20
N ASP A 437 6.51 -20.53 3.63
CA ASP A 437 5.78 -21.62 4.31
C ASP A 437 6.66 -22.38 5.32
N GLN A 438 7.98 -22.16 5.32
CA GLN A 438 8.96 -23.00 6.03
C GLN A 438 9.48 -22.39 7.34
N ASP A 439 9.13 -21.15 7.69
CA ASP A 439 9.69 -20.49 8.88
C ASP A 439 8.68 -20.27 10.03
N PRO A 440 8.73 -21.09 11.10
CA PRO A 440 7.93 -20.87 12.30
C PRO A 440 8.61 -19.85 13.23
N GLN A 441 8.32 -18.56 13.00
CA GLN A 441 8.41 -17.42 13.95
C GLN A 441 9.76 -16.93 14.49
N PRO A 442 9.95 -15.60 14.45
CA PRO A 442 9.98 -14.85 15.71
C PRO A 442 9.02 -13.62 15.74
N ASP A 443 8.53 -13.34 16.96
CA ASP A 443 7.60 -12.29 17.40
C ASP A 443 6.20 -12.26 16.74
N GLN A 444 5.19 -12.72 17.48
CA GLN A 444 3.79 -12.75 17.06
C GLN A 444 3.25 -11.36 16.69
N THR A 445 3.80 -10.29 17.27
CA THR A 445 3.37 -8.91 17.01
C THR A 445 3.97 -8.36 15.72
N ALA A 446 5.27 -8.57 15.46
CA ALA A 446 5.92 -8.23 14.20
C ALA A 446 5.31 -8.99 13.00
N GLN A 447 4.81 -10.20 13.26
CA GLN A 447 4.15 -11.05 12.28
C GLN A 447 2.74 -10.62 11.87
N GLN A 448 2.13 -9.64 12.52
CA GLN A 448 0.79 -9.18 12.11
C GLN A 448 0.84 -7.97 11.19
N ARG A 449 2.02 -7.36 10.98
CA ARG A 449 2.20 -6.17 10.15
C ARG A 449 1.97 -6.42 8.67
N VAL A 450 1.60 -5.35 7.98
CA VAL A 450 1.54 -5.33 6.51
C VAL A 450 2.94 -5.26 5.95
N SER A 451 3.25 -6.11 4.95
CA SER A 451 4.54 -6.05 4.26
C SER A 451 4.61 -4.86 3.33
N ASN A 452 5.80 -4.28 3.24
CA ASN A 452 6.08 -3.17 2.35
C ASN A 452 5.88 -3.59 0.88
N GLU A 453 6.24 -4.83 0.57
CA GLU A 453 6.05 -5.50 -0.70
C GLU A 453 4.58 -5.57 -1.13
N PHE A 454 3.69 -5.97 -0.21
CA PHE A 454 2.26 -6.03 -0.47
C PHE A 454 1.71 -4.63 -0.75
N ALA A 455 1.95 -3.68 0.18
CA ALA A 455 1.36 -2.35 0.17
C ALA A 455 1.83 -1.47 -1.01
N THR A 456 3.07 -1.67 -1.44
CA THR A 456 3.73 -0.81 -2.42
C THR A 456 3.77 -1.40 -3.82
N ALA A 457 3.67 -2.73 -3.96
CA ALA A 457 3.72 -3.38 -5.26
C ALA A 457 2.58 -4.38 -5.47
N ALA A 458 2.47 -5.42 -4.65
CA ALA A 458 1.63 -6.57 -5.01
C ALA A 458 0.14 -6.20 -5.11
N ILE A 459 -0.43 -5.45 -4.16
CA ILE A 459 -1.84 -5.06 -4.19
C ILE A 459 -2.15 -4.05 -5.31
N ARG A 460 -1.14 -3.33 -5.82
CA ARG A 460 -1.29 -2.29 -6.87
C ARG A 460 -1.65 -2.88 -8.24
N PHE A 461 -1.69 -4.21 -8.39
CA PHE A 461 -2.14 -4.87 -9.61
C PHE A 461 -3.52 -4.37 -10.07
N TYR A 462 -4.39 -3.94 -9.15
CA TYR A 462 -5.72 -3.48 -9.55
C TYR A 462 -5.67 -2.22 -10.42
N HIS A 463 -4.59 -1.42 -10.36
CA HIS A 463 -4.46 -0.20 -11.17
C HIS A 463 -4.48 -0.48 -12.68
N THR A 464 -3.91 -1.60 -13.14
CA THR A 464 -3.98 -1.99 -14.58
C THR A 464 -5.40 -2.42 -14.97
N MET A 465 -6.15 -3.00 -14.02
CA MET A 465 -7.51 -3.48 -14.25
C MET A 465 -8.58 -2.37 -14.15
N MET A 466 -8.21 -1.15 -13.76
CA MET A 466 -9.14 -0.01 -13.59
C MET A 466 -9.85 0.33 -14.90
N PRO A 467 -11.19 0.39 -14.93
CA PRO A 467 -11.90 0.90 -16.08
C PRO A 467 -11.63 2.39 -16.31
N GLY A 468 -11.53 2.81 -17.58
CA GLY A 468 -11.36 4.23 -17.93
C GLY A 468 -12.61 5.09 -17.69
N THR A 469 -13.78 4.49 -17.51
CA THR A 469 -15.04 5.22 -17.28
C THR A 469 -15.88 4.59 -16.17
N VAL A 470 -16.77 5.39 -15.61
CA VAL A 470 -17.88 4.95 -14.76
C VAL A 470 -19.17 5.14 -15.55
N GLY A 471 -19.67 4.05 -16.13
CA GLY A 471 -20.66 4.16 -17.20
C GLY A 471 -20.08 4.97 -18.37
N ASN A 472 -20.67 6.13 -18.67
CA ASN A 472 -20.22 7.03 -19.74
C ASN A 472 -19.37 8.21 -19.26
N VAL A 473 -19.03 8.27 -17.96
CA VAL A 473 -18.26 9.39 -17.40
C VAL A 473 -16.79 8.98 -17.28
N PRO A 474 -15.85 9.73 -17.89
CA PRO A 474 -14.43 9.45 -17.78
C PRO A 474 -13.93 9.51 -16.32
N LEU A 475 -13.20 8.48 -15.89
CA LEU A 475 -12.81 8.27 -14.49
C LEU A 475 -11.91 9.39 -13.95
N GLN A 476 -11.01 9.93 -14.78
CA GLN A 476 -10.13 11.06 -14.44
C GLN A 476 -10.89 12.29 -13.92
N THR A 477 -12.13 12.49 -14.36
CA THR A 477 -12.98 13.62 -13.93
C THR A 477 -13.60 13.42 -12.55
N LEU A 478 -13.51 12.20 -12.02
CA LEU A 478 -14.19 11.78 -10.79
C LEU A 478 -13.22 11.64 -9.60
N PHE A 479 -11.90 11.62 -9.84
CA PHE A 479 -10.95 11.47 -8.75
C PHE A 479 -11.01 12.66 -7.78
N TYR A 480 -11.26 12.38 -6.50
CA TYR A 480 -11.48 13.37 -5.44
C TYR A 480 -12.53 14.44 -5.79
N ARG A 481 -13.41 14.18 -6.75
CA ARG A 481 -14.51 15.07 -7.18
C ARG A 481 -15.84 14.35 -7.02
N PRO A 482 -16.21 13.97 -5.78
CA PRO A 482 -17.43 13.23 -5.51
C PRO A 482 -18.66 14.00 -5.99
N LYS A 483 -19.51 13.29 -6.72
CA LYS A 483 -20.87 13.74 -7.05
C LYS A 483 -21.83 13.29 -5.95
N ASP A 484 -22.97 13.98 -5.86
CA ASP A 484 -24.00 13.64 -4.89
C ASP A 484 -24.55 12.21 -5.08
N LEU A 485 -24.10 11.31 -4.21
CA LEU A 485 -24.47 9.90 -4.14
C LEU A 485 -25.95 9.68 -3.74
N ARG A 486 -26.61 10.69 -3.17
CA ARG A 486 -28.04 10.65 -2.81
C ARG A 486 -28.93 10.66 -4.05
N LYS A 487 -28.41 11.10 -5.20
CA LYS A 487 -29.12 11.04 -6.49
C LYS A 487 -29.30 9.58 -6.91
N ARG A 488 -30.55 9.10 -6.88
CA ARG A 488 -30.91 7.70 -7.13
C ARG A 488 -30.36 7.13 -8.43
N ASP A 489 -30.41 7.92 -9.51
CA ASP A 489 -29.92 7.48 -10.83
C ASP A 489 -28.39 7.32 -10.84
N TYR A 490 -27.68 8.22 -10.17
CA TYR A 490 -26.22 8.11 -10.04
C TYR A 490 -25.83 6.93 -9.16
N PHE A 491 -26.49 6.72 -8.03
CA PHE A 491 -26.27 5.54 -7.19
C PHE A 491 -26.50 4.23 -7.95
N ARG A 492 -27.61 4.15 -8.71
CA ARG A 492 -27.93 2.98 -9.54
C ARG A 492 -26.89 2.77 -10.63
N GLN A 493 -26.42 3.83 -11.29
CA GLN A 493 -25.34 3.74 -12.28
C GLN A 493 -24.06 3.16 -11.68
N LEU A 494 -23.70 3.55 -10.45
CA LEU A 494 -22.51 3.00 -9.78
C LEU A 494 -22.67 1.51 -9.45
N ILE A 495 -23.83 1.11 -8.92
CA ILE A 495 -24.14 -0.30 -8.66
C ILE A 495 -24.10 -1.13 -9.95
N ASP A 496 -24.72 -0.62 -11.00
CA ASP A 496 -24.75 -1.28 -12.30
C ASP A 496 -23.34 -1.43 -12.88
N SER A 497 -22.54 -0.38 -12.80
CA SER A 497 -21.14 -0.40 -13.21
C SER A 497 -20.33 -1.43 -12.41
N VAL A 498 -20.44 -1.46 -11.08
CA VAL A 498 -19.74 -2.44 -10.23
C VAL A 498 -20.13 -3.88 -10.58
N LEU A 499 -21.39 -4.15 -10.90
CA LEU A 499 -21.89 -5.51 -11.14
C LEU A 499 -21.80 -5.97 -12.59
N HIS A 500 -21.79 -5.07 -13.57
CA HIS A 500 -21.94 -5.41 -14.99
C HIS A 500 -20.85 -4.83 -15.90
N GLN A 501 -20.12 -3.81 -15.47
CA GLN A 501 -19.03 -3.27 -16.28
C GLN A 501 -17.81 -4.19 -16.20
N SER A 502 -17.21 -4.49 -17.35
CA SER A 502 -15.96 -5.23 -17.43
C SER A 502 -14.84 -4.45 -16.75
N ALA A 503 -14.03 -5.15 -15.95
CA ALA A 503 -12.69 -4.70 -15.63
C ALA A 503 -11.80 -4.74 -16.88
N MET A 504 -10.74 -3.94 -16.88
CA MET A 504 -9.67 -4.11 -17.86
C MET A 504 -8.89 -5.39 -17.56
N ALA A 505 -8.24 -5.94 -18.59
CA ALA A 505 -7.38 -7.12 -18.42
C ALA A 505 -6.18 -6.79 -17.54
N LEU A 506 -5.65 -7.79 -16.82
CA LEU A 506 -4.36 -7.63 -16.15
C LEU A 506 -3.24 -7.68 -17.20
N ASP A 507 -2.81 -6.52 -17.65
CA ASP A 507 -1.63 -6.40 -18.48
C ASP A 507 -0.76 -5.20 -18.14
N THR A 508 0.34 -5.04 -18.86
CA THR A 508 1.27 -3.92 -18.65
C THR A 508 0.75 -2.62 -19.23
N ALA A 509 -0.37 -2.64 -19.97
CA ALA A 509 -1.02 -1.45 -20.48
C ALA A 509 -1.99 -0.90 -19.42
N TYR A 510 -2.02 0.41 -19.32
CA TYR A 510 -2.90 1.13 -18.40
C TYR A 510 -3.78 2.06 -19.23
N VAL A 511 -5.03 2.20 -18.84
CA VAL A 511 -5.93 3.18 -19.47
C VAL A 511 -5.44 4.61 -19.23
N ASP A 512 -5.69 5.48 -20.20
CA ASP A 512 -5.25 6.89 -20.20
C ASP A 512 -5.58 7.62 -18.89
N GLU A 513 -6.76 7.33 -18.33
CA GLU A 513 -7.28 7.93 -17.10
C GLU A 513 -6.38 7.74 -15.89
N VAL A 514 -5.59 6.65 -15.85
CA VAL A 514 -4.64 6.37 -14.77
C VAL A 514 -3.18 6.43 -15.24
N ALA A 515 -2.91 6.25 -16.53
CA ALA A 515 -1.56 6.26 -17.10
C ALA A 515 -0.97 7.66 -17.28
N HIS A 516 -1.79 8.69 -17.51
CA HIS A 516 -1.30 10.06 -17.71
C HIS A 516 -2.29 11.16 -17.32
N LEU A 517 -3.54 10.82 -16.98
CA LEU A 517 -4.56 11.76 -16.50
C LEU A 517 -4.88 11.60 -15.00
N LEU A 518 -4.13 10.77 -14.26
CA LEU A 518 -4.40 10.53 -12.84
C LEU A 518 -4.39 11.84 -12.05
N PHE A 519 -5.46 12.09 -11.30
CA PHE A 519 -5.68 13.32 -10.53
C PHE A 519 -5.63 14.63 -11.35
N GLY A 520 -5.64 14.52 -12.68
CA GLY A 520 -5.53 15.64 -13.58
C GLY A 520 -6.66 16.64 -13.44
N SER A 521 -6.41 17.85 -13.95
CA SER A 521 -7.47 18.83 -14.11
C SER A 521 -8.25 18.54 -15.40
N VAL A 522 -9.58 18.59 -15.32
CA VAL A 522 -10.48 18.43 -16.47
C VAL A 522 -10.15 19.44 -17.58
N SER A 523 -9.71 20.65 -17.23
CA SER A 523 -9.42 21.71 -18.19
C SER A 523 -8.05 21.60 -18.87
N ARG A 524 -7.06 20.99 -18.20
CA ARG A 524 -5.69 20.88 -18.74
C ARG A 524 -5.41 19.56 -19.45
N GLN A 525 -6.27 18.54 -19.28
CA GLN A 525 -6.11 17.20 -19.85
C GLN A 525 -4.71 16.61 -19.61
N ILE A 526 -4.16 16.87 -18.43
CA ILE A 526 -2.85 16.38 -17.99
C ILE A 526 -2.94 16.02 -16.51
N GLY A 527 -2.33 14.91 -16.14
CA GLY A 527 -2.25 14.42 -14.77
C GLY A 527 -0.94 13.70 -14.51
N LEU A 528 -0.98 12.79 -13.56
CA LEU A 528 0.13 11.93 -13.17
C LEU A 528 -0.01 10.56 -13.85
N ASP A 529 1.03 9.76 -13.69
CA ASP A 529 1.15 8.40 -14.23
C ASP A 529 1.23 7.41 -13.07
N VAL A 530 0.19 6.59 -12.90
CA VAL A 530 0.07 5.69 -11.74
C VAL A 530 1.20 4.66 -11.69
N LEU A 531 1.59 4.08 -12.82
CA LEU A 531 2.66 3.08 -12.87
C LEU A 531 4.01 3.74 -12.60
N ALA A 532 4.25 4.94 -13.12
CA ALA A 532 5.46 5.69 -12.80
C ALA A 532 5.53 6.05 -11.30
N LEU A 533 4.40 6.39 -10.68
CA LEU A 533 4.33 6.61 -9.23
C LEU A 533 4.61 5.33 -8.44
N ASP A 534 4.02 4.20 -8.83
CA ASP A 534 4.22 2.90 -8.16
C ASP A 534 5.69 2.44 -8.26
N ILE A 535 6.34 2.62 -9.43
CA ILE A 535 7.78 2.35 -9.61
C ILE A 535 8.61 3.26 -8.71
N GLN A 536 8.33 4.57 -8.73
CA GLN A 536 9.06 5.55 -7.92
C GLN A 536 8.90 5.25 -6.41
N ARG A 537 7.69 4.87 -5.99
CA ARG A 537 7.37 4.48 -4.61
C ARG A 537 8.10 3.20 -4.19
N GLY A 538 8.15 2.19 -5.06
CA GLY A 538 8.93 0.98 -4.80
C GLY A 538 10.42 1.26 -4.55
N ARG A 539 11.00 2.18 -5.35
CA ARG A 539 12.40 2.63 -5.18
C ARG A 539 12.60 3.47 -3.92
N ASP A 540 11.64 4.34 -3.59
CA ASP A 540 11.63 5.12 -2.35
C ASP A 540 11.54 4.24 -1.11
N HIS A 541 10.79 3.15 -1.19
CA HIS A 541 10.62 2.19 -0.12
C HIS A 541 11.78 1.19 0.01
N GLY A 542 12.76 1.26 -0.89
CA GLY A 542 13.89 0.36 -0.92
C GLY A 542 13.48 -1.09 -1.11
N LEU A 543 12.44 -1.36 -1.92
CA LEU A 543 12.07 -2.74 -2.26
C LEU A 543 13.23 -3.44 -2.97
N ALA A 544 13.38 -4.73 -2.71
CA ALA A 544 14.38 -5.55 -3.40
C ALA A 544 14.01 -5.76 -4.89
N ARG A 545 14.87 -6.49 -5.60
CA ARG A 545 14.72 -6.67 -7.05
C ARG A 545 13.60 -7.67 -7.32
N TYR A 546 12.91 -7.51 -8.44
CA TYR A 546 11.87 -8.47 -8.85
C TYR A 546 12.35 -9.93 -8.79
N VAL A 547 13.56 -10.20 -9.30
CA VAL A 547 14.14 -11.56 -9.33
C VAL A 547 14.38 -12.16 -7.94
N ASP A 548 14.62 -11.32 -6.92
CA ASP A 548 14.81 -11.79 -5.54
C ASP A 548 13.47 -12.25 -4.95
N TYR A 549 12.39 -11.51 -5.20
CA TYR A 549 11.02 -11.91 -4.82
C TYR A 549 10.50 -13.10 -5.63
N TYR A 550 10.87 -13.20 -6.91
CA TYR A 550 10.56 -14.38 -7.71
C TYR A 550 11.15 -15.64 -7.06
N ALA A 551 12.42 -15.61 -6.67
CA ALA A 551 13.06 -16.72 -5.99
C ALA A 551 12.39 -17.04 -4.65
N LEU A 552 12.06 -16.03 -3.85
CA LEU A 552 11.33 -16.20 -2.58
C LEU A 552 9.98 -16.93 -2.79
N CYS A 553 9.24 -16.53 -3.81
CA CYS A 553 7.88 -17.01 -4.06
C CYS A 553 7.78 -18.27 -4.93
N ASN A 554 8.86 -18.69 -5.58
CA ASN A 554 8.90 -19.85 -6.48
C ASN A 554 9.94 -20.88 -6.01
N GLY A 555 9.98 -21.17 -4.71
CA GLY A 555 10.75 -22.29 -4.16
C GLY A 555 12.28 -22.16 -4.27
N GLY A 556 12.80 -20.95 -4.39
CA GLY A 556 14.23 -20.66 -4.54
C GLY A 556 14.72 -20.59 -5.99
N ASP A 557 13.85 -20.73 -6.99
CA ASP A 557 14.22 -20.66 -8.40
C ASP A 557 14.78 -19.27 -8.75
N ARG A 558 16.04 -19.23 -9.20
CA ARG A 558 16.76 -17.97 -9.48
C ARG A 558 16.64 -17.57 -10.94
N ILE A 559 16.53 -16.25 -11.16
CA ILE A 559 16.56 -15.63 -12.49
C ILE A 559 17.80 -14.76 -12.58
N ASP A 560 18.79 -15.24 -13.34
CA ASP A 560 20.07 -14.58 -13.56
C ASP A 560 20.23 -14.08 -15.01
N ASP A 561 19.33 -14.50 -15.92
CA ASP A 561 19.29 -14.04 -17.31
C ASP A 561 17.88 -13.90 -17.90
N TRP A 562 17.78 -13.15 -19.00
CA TRP A 562 16.51 -12.81 -19.63
C TRP A 562 15.79 -13.99 -20.31
N ASN A 563 16.48 -15.09 -20.64
CA ASN A 563 15.85 -16.25 -21.31
C ASN A 563 14.99 -17.04 -20.32
N GLN A 564 15.37 -17.06 -19.04
CA GLN A 564 14.58 -17.71 -17.98
C GLN A 564 13.19 -17.08 -17.81
N LEU A 565 13.00 -15.84 -18.28
CA LEU A 565 11.72 -15.14 -18.25
C LEU A 565 10.79 -15.44 -19.42
N GLU A 566 11.25 -16.13 -20.47
CA GLU A 566 10.44 -16.42 -21.67
C GLU A 566 9.25 -17.33 -21.37
N SER A 567 9.39 -18.22 -20.37
CA SER A 567 8.32 -19.10 -19.88
C SER A 567 7.42 -18.42 -18.85
N VAL A 568 7.87 -17.31 -18.25
CA VAL A 568 7.23 -16.62 -17.13
C VAL A 568 6.38 -15.43 -17.61
N MET A 569 6.88 -14.68 -18.59
CA MET A 569 6.30 -13.40 -19.02
C MET A 569 5.76 -13.48 -20.46
N ARG A 570 4.95 -12.49 -20.84
CA ARG A 570 4.56 -12.32 -22.25
C ARG A 570 5.77 -11.86 -23.09
N PRO A 571 5.96 -12.37 -24.33
CA PRO A 571 7.09 -12.01 -25.18
C PRO A 571 7.26 -10.51 -25.39
N ASP A 572 6.17 -9.79 -25.59
CA ASP A 572 6.20 -8.33 -25.81
C ASP A 572 6.64 -7.58 -24.55
N ASP A 573 6.12 -7.97 -23.38
CA ASP A 573 6.55 -7.39 -22.10
C ASP A 573 8.04 -7.65 -21.87
N LEU A 574 8.49 -8.88 -22.13
CA LEU A 574 9.89 -9.24 -21.99
C LEU A 574 10.79 -8.46 -22.96
N ALA A 575 10.34 -8.22 -24.19
CA ALA A 575 11.07 -7.39 -25.16
C ALA A 575 11.19 -5.93 -24.67
N ILE A 576 10.10 -5.37 -24.11
CA ILE A 576 10.12 -4.04 -23.49
C ILE A 576 11.10 -4.00 -22.33
N LEU A 577 11.06 -4.98 -21.41
CA LEU A 577 11.98 -5.07 -20.29
C LEU A 577 13.44 -5.14 -20.74
N ARG A 578 13.77 -6.03 -21.68
CA ARG A 578 15.11 -6.17 -22.26
C ARG A 578 15.63 -4.88 -22.88
N SER A 579 14.75 -4.07 -23.48
CA SER A 579 15.12 -2.78 -24.09
C SER A 579 15.23 -1.62 -23.08
N THR A 580 14.77 -1.81 -21.84
CA THR A 580 14.58 -0.73 -20.86
C THR A 580 15.54 -0.83 -19.69
N TYR A 581 15.75 -2.03 -19.17
CA TYR A 581 16.66 -2.29 -18.08
C TYR A 581 17.97 -2.86 -18.62
N ALA A 582 19.10 -2.45 -18.03
CA ALA A 582 20.41 -2.95 -18.45
C ALA A 582 20.59 -4.45 -18.14
N ARG A 583 20.00 -4.90 -17.03
CA ARG A 583 20.15 -6.24 -16.45
C ARG A 583 18.81 -6.73 -15.89
N VAL A 584 18.61 -8.05 -15.83
CA VAL A 584 17.34 -8.63 -15.33
C VAL A 584 17.14 -8.31 -13.85
N GLU A 585 18.24 -8.20 -13.12
CA GLU A 585 18.32 -7.82 -11.71
C GLU A 585 17.91 -6.35 -11.47
N ASP A 586 17.82 -5.53 -12.53
CA ASP A 586 17.41 -4.12 -12.40
C ASP A 586 15.89 -3.93 -12.40
N VAL A 587 15.10 -4.97 -12.74
CA VAL A 587 13.65 -4.87 -12.85
C VAL A 587 13.00 -4.57 -11.49
N ASP A 588 12.19 -3.51 -11.44
CA ASP A 588 11.39 -3.15 -10.26
C ASP A 588 10.28 -4.19 -9.99
N LEU A 589 9.98 -4.48 -8.71
CA LEU A 589 9.00 -5.52 -8.33
C LEU A 589 7.64 -5.33 -8.99
N ILE A 590 7.09 -4.11 -9.00
CA ILE A 590 5.78 -3.84 -9.60
C ILE A 590 5.76 -4.17 -11.10
N VAL A 591 6.84 -3.82 -11.80
CA VAL A 591 6.97 -4.02 -13.24
C VAL A 591 7.09 -5.51 -13.57
N GLY A 592 7.96 -6.23 -12.84
CA GLY A 592 8.12 -7.66 -13.05
C GLY A 592 6.85 -8.44 -12.71
N GLY A 593 6.21 -8.13 -11.57
CA GLY A 593 5.01 -8.85 -11.12
C GLY A 593 3.78 -8.66 -12.01
N VAL A 594 3.57 -7.48 -12.61
CA VAL A 594 2.49 -7.25 -13.61
C VAL A 594 2.79 -7.90 -14.96
N ALA A 595 4.07 -8.05 -15.32
CA ALA A 595 4.49 -8.68 -16.58
C ALA A 595 4.41 -10.24 -16.54
N GLU A 596 4.29 -10.83 -15.36
CA GLU A 596 4.13 -12.29 -15.21
C GLU A 596 2.80 -12.78 -15.79
N ARG A 597 2.84 -13.93 -16.45
CA ARG A 597 1.63 -14.64 -16.86
C ARG A 597 0.97 -15.32 -15.65
N PRO A 598 -0.36 -15.29 -15.54
CA PRO A 598 -1.05 -16.07 -14.52
C PRO A 598 -0.85 -17.57 -14.75
N LYS A 599 -0.64 -18.34 -13.68
CA LYS A 599 -0.52 -19.82 -13.79
C LYS A 599 -1.90 -20.42 -14.06
N ALA A 600 -2.02 -21.20 -15.14
CA ALA A 600 -3.19 -22.05 -15.36
C ALA A 600 -3.24 -23.15 -14.28
N THR A 601 -4.38 -23.32 -13.61
CA THR A 601 -4.57 -24.40 -12.65
C THR A 601 -5.28 -25.59 -13.30
N ALA A 602 -4.97 -26.81 -12.85
CA ALA A 602 -5.64 -28.03 -13.31
C ALA A 602 -7.15 -28.08 -13.00
N ALA A 603 -7.65 -27.17 -12.16
CA ALA A 603 -9.05 -27.08 -11.73
C ALA A 603 -9.91 -26.09 -12.55
N GLY A 604 -9.36 -25.45 -13.59
CA GLY A 604 -10.12 -24.63 -14.54
C GLY A 604 -10.47 -23.21 -14.07
N VAL A 605 -10.21 -22.85 -12.80
CA VAL A 605 -10.23 -21.45 -12.31
C VAL A 605 -8.79 -20.98 -12.16
N GLY A 606 -8.28 -20.29 -13.18
CA GLY A 606 -6.93 -19.71 -13.16
C GLY A 606 -6.82 -18.56 -12.17
N ALA A 607 -5.62 -18.34 -11.64
CA ALA A 607 -5.31 -17.09 -10.96
C ALA A 607 -5.40 -15.91 -11.96
N ILE A 608 -5.65 -14.71 -11.46
CA ILE A 608 -5.65 -13.47 -12.25
C ILE A 608 -4.25 -12.87 -12.31
N VAL A 609 -3.49 -12.97 -11.21
CA VAL A 609 -2.12 -12.44 -11.12
C VAL A 609 -1.08 -13.53 -11.31
N GLY A 610 0.14 -13.13 -11.68
CA GLY A 610 1.30 -14.01 -11.76
C GLY A 610 1.65 -14.70 -10.44
N PRO A 611 2.51 -15.73 -10.46
CA PRO A 611 2.90 -16.47 -9.26
C PRO A 611 3.52 -15.62 -8.16
N THR A 612 4.35 -14.62 -8.48
CA THR A 612 5.01 -13.78 -7.47
C THR A 612 3.98 -12.92 -6.74
N PHE A 613 3.08 -12.24 -7.45
CA PHE A 613 2.00 -11.49 -6.81
C PHE A 613 1.00 -12.40 -6.11
N SER A 614 0.71 -13.60 -6.64
CA SER A 614 -0.14 -14.57 -5.97
C SER A 614 0.41 -14.93 -4.58
N CYS A 615 1.71 -15.21 -4.50
CA CYS A 615 2.42 -15.50 -3.26
C CYS A 615 2.38 -14.32 -2.28
N LEU A 616 2.77 -13.11 -2.72
CA LEU A 616 2.82 -11.93 -1.85
C LEU A 616 1.43 -11.50 -1.33
N ILE A 617 0.41 -11.53 -2.18
CA ILE A 617 -0.97 -11.20 -1.80
C ILE A 617 -1.52 -12.24 -0.84
N ARG A 618 -1.37 -13.53 -1.14
CA ARG A 618 -1.86 -14.61 -0.29
C ARG A 618 -1.20 -14.58 1.09
N GLU A 619 0.13 -14.45 1.13
CA GLU A 619 0.87 -14.41 2.39
C GLU A 619 0.43 -13.23 3.27
N GLN A 620 0.21 -12.03 2.70
CA GLN A 620 -0.29 -10.91 3.49
C GLN A 620 -1.74 -11.10 3.95
N ILE A 621 -2.63 -11.55 3.07
CA ILE A 621 -4.06 -11.65 3.40
C ILE A 621 -4.31 -12.77 4.42
N GLU A 622 -3.68 -13.93 4.27
CA GLU A 622 -3.80 -15.03 5.24
C GLU A 622 -3.27 -14.61 6.62
N ARG A 623 -2.19 -13.83 6.64
CA ARG A 623 -1.63 -13.23 7.86
C ARG A 623 -2.59 -12.23 8.51
N SER A 624 -3.16 -11.28 7.75
CA SER A 624 -4.14 -10.32 8.25
C SER A 624 -5.50 -10.92 8.61
N LEU A 625 -5.80 -12.13 8.13
CA LEU A 625 -6.97 -12.95 8.53
C LEU A 625 -6.72 -13.78 9.80
N THR A 626 -5.45 -13.98 10.19
CA THR A 626 -5.11 -14.77 11.38
C THR A 626 -5.41 -13.93 12.61
N GLU A 627 -6.34 -14.41 13.44
CA GLU A 627 -6.66 -13.74 14.71
C GLU A 627 -5.64 -14.10 15.78
N GLU A 628 -5.35 -13.16 16.69
CA GLU A 628 -4.62 -13.47 17.91
C GLU A 628 -5.31 -14.63 18.62
N LYS A 629 -4.64 -15.77 18.69
CA LYS A 629 -5.11 -16.97 19.37
C LYS A 629 -5.04 -16.76 20.89
N GLY A 630 -5.90 -15.90 21.42
CA GLY A 630 -6.24 -15.81 22.83
C GLY A 630 -7.55 -16.55 23.08
N GLN A 631 -7.55 -17.54 23.98
CA GLN A 631 -8.67 -18.46 24.25
C GLN A 631 -10.02 -17.81 24.67
N ALA A 632 -10.12 -16.49 24.80
CA ALA A 632 -11.35 -15.79 25.15
C ALA A 632 -12.18 -15.45 23.89
N GLY A 633 -13.37 -16.05 23.76
CA GLY A 633 -14.33 -15.72 22.70
C GLY A 633 -14.33 -16.64 21.46
N ALA A 634 -13.54 -17.71 21.45
CA ALA A 634 -13.50 -18.68 20.34
C ALA A 634 -14.88 -19.31 20.03
N GLU A 635 -15.73 -19.51 21.04
CA GLU A 635 -17.10 -20.02 20.85
C GLU A 635 -17.99 -19.02 20.09
N ILE A 636 -17.84 -17.72 20.35
CA ILE A 636 -18.57 -16.66 19.62
C ILE A 636 -18.11 -16.64 18.16
N ASP A 637 -16.83 -16.88 17.89
CA ASP A 637 -16.31 -16.91 16.52
C ASP A 637 -16.82 -18.08 15.71
N VAL A 638 -16.78 -19.28 16.28
CA VAL A 638 -17.35 -20.47 15.66
C VAL A 638 -18.85 -20.26 15.37
N LEU A 639 -19.56 -19.59 16.29
CA LEU A 639 -20.97 -19.25 16.09
C LEU A 639 -21.17 -18.27 14.93
N VAL A 640 -20.44 -17.15 14.91
CA VAL A 640 -20.58 -16.13 13.86
C VAL A 640 -20.16 -16.68 12.49
N ASP A 641 -19.05 -17.42 12.42
CA ASP A 641 -18.60 -18.06 11.18
C ASP A 641 -19.61 -19.10 10.69
N GLY A 642 -20.24 -19.85 11.61
CA GLY A 642 -21.32 -20.77 11.31
C GLY A 642 -22.57 -20.06 10.75
N MET A 643 -22.95 -18.92 11.31
CA MET A 643 -24.06 -18.09 10.83
C MET A 643 -23.79 -17.50 9.44
N LEU A 644 -22.55 -17.14 9.16
CA LEU A 644 -22.11 -16.55 7.89
C LEU A 644 -21.71 -17.60 6.86
N LYS A 645 -21.91 -18.90 7.11
CA LYS A 645 -21.50 -19.97 6.19
C LYS A 645 -21.98 -19.75 4.76
N ASP A 646 -23.23 -19.35 4.58
CA ASP A 646 -23.86 -19.14 3.27
C ASP A 646 -23.98 -17.65 2.88
N TYR A 647 -23.39 -16.74 3.67
CA TYR A 647 -23.46 -15.29 3.44
C TYR A 647 -22.28 -14.79 2.60
N GLY A 648 -22.44 -14.64 1.29
CA GLY A 648 -21.35 -14.16 0.41
C GLY A 648 -21.48 -12.70 -0.03
N ALA A 649 -20.58 -12.28 -0.91
CA ALA A 649 -20.61 -10.94 -1.50
C ALA A 649 -21.93 -10.64 -2.25
N ALA A 650 -22.54 -11.64 -2.88
CA ALA A 650 -23.86 -11.51 -3.50
C ALA A 650 -24.96 -11.16 -2.49
N ARG A 651 -25.00 -11.83 -1.33
CA ARG A 651 -25.99 -11.52 -0.27
C ARG A 651 -25.73 -10.15 0.34
N PHE A 652 -24.47 -9.77 0.53
CA PHE A 652 -24.08 -8.43 0.96
C PHE A 652 -24.64 -7.36 0.02
N MET A 653 -24.52 -7.54 -1.29
CA MET A 653 -25.10 -6.62 -2.27
C MET A 653 -26.63 -6.57 -2.15
N CYS A 654 -27.33 -7.70 -2.04
CA CYS A 654 -28.79 -7.70 -1.81
C CYS A 654 -29.23 -7.00 -0.51
N ASP A 655 -28.40 -7.02 0.53
CA ASP A 655 -28.70 -6.38 1.82
C ASP A 655 -28.45 -4.88 1.84
N THR A 656 -27.58 -4.37 0.97
CA THR A 656 -27.00 -3.01 1.09
C THR A 656 -27.19 -2.15 -0.17
N ALA A 657 -27.14 -2.78 -1.34
CA ALA A 657 -27.49 -2.18 -2.62
C ALA A 657 -28.99 -2.46 -2.87
N PRO A 658 -29.81 -1.44 -3.18
CA PRO A 658 -31.23 -1.63 -3.47
C PRO A 658 -31.42 -2.29 -4.84
N VAL A 659 -31.09 -3.58 -4.93
CA VAL A 659 -31.17 -4.43 -6.12
C VAL A 659 -32.04 -5.65 -5.84
N ASP A 660 -32.78 -6.09 -6.86
CA ASP A 660 -33.64 -7.28 -6.76
C ASP A 660 -32.91 -8.56 -7.19
N ARG A 661 -31.86 -8.43 -8.00
CA ARG A 661 -31.08 -9.53 -8.53
C ARG A 661 -29.58 -9.22 -8.51
N VAL A 662 -28.78 -10.26 -8.35
CA VAL A 662 -27.31 -10.19 -8.33
C VAL A 662 -26.73 -11.50 -8.87
N GLN A 663 -25.61 -11.44 -9.58
CA GLN A 663 -24.89 -12.64 -10.01
C GLN A 663 -24.33 -13.42 -8.80
N ARG A 664 -24.17 -14.74 -8.96
CA ARG A 664 -23.67 -15.63 -7.90
C ARG A 664 -22.29 -15.19 -7.39
N ASP A 665 -21.38 -14.87 -8.31
CA ASP A 665 -20.06 -14.33 -8.02
C ASP A 665 -19.99 -12.90 -8.56
N ILE A 666 -19.97 -11.92 -7.65
CA ILE A 666 -19.99 -10.50 -8.03
C ILE A 666 -18.72 -10.06 -8.74
N PHE A 667 -17.61 -10.80 -8.60
CA PHE A 667 -16.32 -10.50 -9.22
C PHE A 667 -16.21 -10.98 -10.66
N ARG A 668 -17.21 -11.72 -11.13
CA ARG A 668 -17.31 -12.20 -12.51
C ARG A 668 -18.51 -11.58 -13.21
N LEU A 669 -18.38 -11.35 -14.51
CA LEU A 669 -19.50 -10.91 -15.33
C LEU A 669 -20.64 -11.95 -15.26
N PRO A 670 -21.91 -11.52 -15.30
CA PRO A 670 -23.02 -12.46 -15.30
C PRO A 670 -23.01 -13.34 -16.55
N SER A 671 -23.28 -14.62 -16.36
CA SER A 671 -23.37 -15.61 -17.43
C SER A 671 -24.53 -16.57 -17.14
N PRO A 672 -25.44 -16.84 -18.10
CA PRO A 672 -26.56 -17.75 -17.88
C PRO A 672 -26.16 -19.15 -17.41
N VAL A 673 -24.95 -19.60 -17.75
CA VAL A 673 -24.46 -20.96 -17.46
C VAL A 673 -23.51 -20.95 -16.27
N ASP A 674 -22.47 -20.12 -16.30
CA ASP A 674 -21.35 -20.21 -15.36
C ASP A 674 -21.49 -19.28 -14.15
N ASN A 675 -22.24 -18.18 -14.28
CA ASN A 675 -22.41 -17.17 -13.23
C ASN A 675 -23.80 -16.52 -13.28
N PRO A 676 -24.87 -17.30 -13.02
CA PRO A 676 -26.23 -16.83 -13.23
C PRO A 676 -26.62 -15.71 -12.25
N SER A 677 -27.50 -14.84 -12.71
CA SER A 677 -28.19 -13.86 -11.87
C SER A 677 -29.23 -14.53 -10.99
N LEU A 678 -29.10 -14.40 -9.67
CA LEU A 678 -29.97 -14.93 -8.64
C LEU A 678 -30.93 -13.85 -8.13
N ASP A 679 -32.13 -14.25 -7.74
CA ASP A 679 -33.08 -13.34 -7.08
C ASP A 679 -32.67 -13.14 -5.62
N CYS A 680 -32.67 -11.91 -5.12
CA CYS A 680 -32.28 -11.60 -3.76
C CYS A 680 -33.16 -12.30 -2.70
N SER A 681 -34.40 -12.69 -3.05
CA SER A 681 -35.27 -13.50 -2.18
C SER A 681 -34.79 -14.95 -1.99
N GLN A 682 -33.98 -15.47 -2.91
CA GLN A 682 -33.44 -16.83 -2.87
C GLN A 682 -32.19 -16.95 -2.00
N LEU A 683 -31.54 -15.83 -1.68
CA LEU A 683 -30.35 -15.79 -0.84
C LEU A 683 -30.74 -15.67 0.64
N PRO A 684 -30.29 -16.58 1.52
CA PRO A 684 -30.73 -16.61 2.91
C PRO A 684 -30.32 -15.33 3.66
N SER A 685 -31.27 -14.74 4.40
CA SER A 685 -31.00 -13.59 5.27
C SER A 685 -30.24 -14.01 6.52
N LEU A 686 -29.45 -13.09 7.07
CA LEU A 686 -28.75 -13.32 8.34
C LEU A 686 -29.72 -13.28 9.53
N ASP A 687 -29.81 -14.37 10.28
CA ASP A 687 -30.53 -14.46 11.55
C ASP A 687 -29.59 -14.21 12.72
N LEU A 688 -29.79 -13.11 13.45
CA LEU A 688 -28.96 -12.69 14.59
C LEU A 688 -29.44 -13.24 15.94
N THR A 689 -30.59 -13.93 15.99
CA THR A 689 -31.23 -14.35 17.23
C THR A 689 -30.35 -15.30 18.04
N ARG A 690 -29.67 -16.24 17.38
CA ARG A 690 -28.76 -17.20 18.03
C ARG A 690 -27.54 -16.52 18.64
N LEU A 691 -27.00 -15.49 17.98
CA LEU A 691 -25.87 -14.72 18.48
C LEU A 691 -26.25 -13.95 19.75
N VAL A 692 -27.41 -13.31 19.75
CA VAL A 692 -27.95 -12.61 20.92
C VAL A 692 -28.14 -13.57 22.09
N GLN A 693 -28.77 -14.72 21.87
CA GLN A 693 -28.99 -15.73 22.91
C GLN A 693 -27.67 -16.22 23.52
N ALA A 694 -26.66 -16.49 22.69
CA ALA A 694 -25.36 -16.93 23.17
C ALA A 694 -24.66 -15.87 24.04
N LEU A 695 -24.75 -14.59 23.65
CA LEU A 695 -24.15 -13.47 24.38
C LEU A 695 -24.87 -13.16 25.71
N ASP A 696 -26.19 -13.35 25.77
CA ASP A 696 -26.98 -13.13 26.98
C ASP A 696 -26.83 -14.27 28.01
N VAL A 697 -26.62 -15.51 27.56
CA VAL A 697 -26.48 -16.69 28.44
C VAL A 697 -25.07 -16.81 29.04
N ALA A 698 -24.04 -16.32 28.34
CA ALA A 698 -22.67 -16.41 28.81
C ALA A 698 -22.38 -15.36 29.90
N ALA A 699 -22.25 -15.79 31.17
CA ALA A 699 -21.91 -14.93 32.33
C ALA A 699 -20.58 -14.13 32.18
N GLY A 700 -19.80 -14.41 31.13
CA GLY A 700 -18.59 -13.67 30.74
C GLY A 700 -18.55 -13.22 29.27
N GLY A 701 -19.63 -13.34 28.49
CA GLY A 701 -19.65 -13.05 27.05
C GLY A 701 -19.31 -11.60 26.73
N TRP A 702 -19.88 -10.65 27.48
CA TRP A 702 -19.63 -9.21 27.29
C TRP A 702 -18.20 -8.76 27.66
N PRO A 703 -17.66 -9.09 28.86
CA PRO A 703 -16.28 -8.74 29.20
C PRO A 703 -15.21 -9.41 28.30
N GLN A 704 -15.51 -10.58 27.72
CA GLN A 704 -14.62 -11.24 26.76
C GLN A 704 -14.66 -10.57 25.40
N LEU A 705 -15.87 -10.28 24.88
CA LEU A 705 -16.04 -9.60 23.60
C LEU A 705 -15.43 -8.19 23.62
N ARG A 706 -15.64 -7.44 24.70
CA ARG A 706 -15.10 -6.08 24.85
C ARG A 706 -13.57 -6.06 24.84
N ARG A 707 -12.93 -6.87 25.69
CA ARG A 707 -11.46 -6.98 25.72
C ARG A 707 -10.87 -7.31 24.35
N ARG A 708 -11.54 -8.19 23.61
CA ARG A 708 -11.11 -8.55 22.27
C ARG A 708 -11.28 -7.42 21.26
N MET A 709 -12.40 -6.70 21.30
CA MET A 709 -12.63 -5.58 20.38
C MET A 709 -11.70 -4.40 20.67
N ASP A 710 -11.34 -4.20 21.93
CA ASP A 710 -10.32 -3.25 22.35
C ASP A 710 -8.93 -3.67 21.83
N HIS A 711 -8.58 -4.97 21.84
CA HIS A 711 -7.32 -5.51 21.29
C HIS A 711 -7.31 -5.68 19.76
N ALA A 712 -8.47 -5.66 19.09
CA ALA A 712 -8.54 -5.64 17.63
C ALA A 712 -8.44 -4.21 17.06
N SER A 713 -8.55 -3.20 17.93
CA SER A 713 -8.47 -1.77 17.61
C SER A 713 -7.15 -1.13 18.05
N ALA A 714 -6.29 -1.89 18.73
CA ALA A 714 -4.94 -1.53 19.16
C ALA A 714 -3.98 -2.57 18.55
#